data_AF-A0A4Q7V968-F1
#
_entry.id   AF-A0A4Q7V968-F1
#
_cell.length_a   1.000
_cell.length_b   1.000
_cell.length_c   1.000
_cell.angle_alpha   90.00
_cell.angle_beta   90.00
_cell.angle_gamma   90.00
#
_symmetry.space_group_name_H-M   'P 1'
#
loop_
_entity.id
_entity.type
_entity.pdbx_description
1 polymer ?
#
loop_
_entity_poly.entity_id
_entity_poly.type
_entity_poly.pdbx_seq_one_letter_code
_entity_poly.pdbx_strand_id
1 'polypeptide(L)'
;MNVPRSHLFQGRLLKKCLTTALLVAIALAQAAHAAPERGATLSPSADIVPSPLHTSPGAFESTPIAPTSDTREHVLAPVLADQPASGTGQVLRNAPMGRGLAAGRSVTGTASAGAPVFSLLAANAITAEPVMPSGSGMPAAPGSSFKSSASPALVPPITSHIGVAPADRNKAQTQCHGRRDQVFVAHEDDDLLFMNPDIFDTIRAGGCIQVVYLTAGERGEGVGYMSQRENGVRAAYALMAGAANTWVQSPLLLNKVHIAQYSLWKNPRISLVFLRIKDPWLDKGWGDLTPLSRLEIQPEQMAQALGEYFETYTRASLVKTLSALILRFEPGKIRLMDDSVETPYNKLCWRCTGHDHPDHIASARLVRDAMAVTAGNYEAVSYVNYPNQERPLTLTLRQLSEKSRIFNVYAQYDYRYCNVPLNCREPIGPAALWAERMYYSSQSNTAVVSLYTEAAGLGLFTRGEYSNAAVYWNGRKKTWTVLGGLAFTGVKPFLTPSGHLAVFARDGQGQLYFRRASVATPENDASWSAWYRLPVLLTTQPQVVTVGKQVRVVGMGADGYYYYLRSTDMRSWQKSRLPVLKTASQTFALLQHGTQLWMLAQTLKGELWISVHHEKSGWGPWSVAAGPDSQGGLTALVTDKKILLAYYRNRADGHLYLAQGRLGDDARSALRWTSVTDQGPEFQDAPAVLKTRSGSMVIATMSRTGKSIWTRIDDAPTRIKGPFASAPTLVDTADGVMLYARKASDNRWIQQYSALHLVDKQWQDSEPVIAPPFYGGHTFDGSTDIPEQEQAQLQMQQRQPPQQRPQQPSQQPSQQQ
;
A
#
# COMPACT_ATOMS: atom_id res chain seq x y z
N MET A 1 -56.60 17.86 30.87
CA MET A 1 -56.98 19.22 30.43
C MET A 1 -55.77 19.85 29.74
N ASN A 2 -56.01 20.75 28.78
CA ASN A 2 -55.07 21.67 28.09
C ASN A 2 -53.84 21.08 27.37
N VAL A 3 -53.64 21.56 26.13
CA VAL A 3 -52.48 21.30 25.26
C VAL A 3 -51.99 22.64 24.69
N PRO A 4 -50.69 22.97 24.69
CA PRO A 4 -50.17 24.17 24.04
C PRO A 4 -49.98 23.98 22.53
N ARG A 5 -50.19 25.04 21.73
CA ARG A 5 -50.02 25.04 20.26
C ARG A 5 -48.60 25.45 19.87
N SER A 6 -47.95 24.71 18.96
CA SER A 6 -46.61 25.09 18.43
C SER A 6 -46.40 24.88 16.91
N HIS A 7 -47.39 24.39 16.15
CA HIS A 7 -47.20 23.97 14.75
C HIS A 7 -47.59 24.97 13.64
N LEU A 8 -48.09 26.17 13.96
CA LEU A 8 -48.65 27.10 12.94
C LEU A 8 -47.67 28.11 12.33
N PHE A 9 -46.45 28.27 12.86
CA PHE A 9 -45.52 29.31 12.38
C PHE A 9 -44.58 28.87 11.25
N GLN A 10 -44.09 27.63 11.24
CA GLN A 10 -43.11 27.16 10.24
C GLN A 10 -43.69 27.11 8.80
N GLY A 11 -44.97 26.78 8.64
CA GLY A 11 -45.62 26.65 7.33
C GLY A 11 -45.72 27.95 6.51
N ARG A 12 -45.60 29.13 7.14
CA ARG A 12 -45.68 30.42 6.43
C ARG A 12 -44.33 30.91 5.89
N LEU A 13 -43.19 30.57 6.50
CA LEU A 13 -41.87 30.88 5.93
C LEU A 13 -41.57 30.00 4.71
N LEU A 14 -41.82 28.69 4.81
CA LEU A 14 -41.46 27.75 3.75
C LEU A 14 -42.16 28.06 2.41
N LYS A 15 -43.43 28.49 2.45
CA LYS A 15 -44.14 28.96 1.25
C LYS A 15 -43.54 30.22 0.64
N LYS A 16 -43.14 31.21 1.44
CA LYS A 16 -42.52 32.45 0.90
C LYS A 16 -41.22 32.16 0.17
N CYS A 17 -40.33 31.35 0.74
CA CYS A 17 -39.06 30.99 0.10
C CYS A 17 -39.27 30.26 -1.24
N LEU A 18 -40.25 29.35 -1.33
CA LEU A 18 -40.57 28.66 -2.58
C LEU A 18 -41.08 29.61 -3.68
N THR A 19 -41.93 30.58 -3.33
CA THR A 19 -42.45 31.56 -4.31
C THR A 19 -41.35 32.46 -4.87
N THR A 20 -40.41 32.92 -4.02
CA THR A 20 -39.27 33.73 -4.49
C THR A 20 -38.34 32.94 -5.41
N ALA A 21 -38.03 31.68 -5.08
CA ALA A 21 -37.18 30.84 -5.94
C ALA A 21 -37.81 30.59 -7.33
N LEU A 22 -39.12 30.37 -7.39
CA LEU A 22 -39.83 30.13 -8.65
C LEU A 22 -39.85 31.38 -9.55
N LEU A 23 -40.02 32.57 -8.96
CA LEU A 23 -39.98 33.84 -9.71
C LEU A 23 -38.61 34.13 -10.33
N VAL A 24 -37.52 33.85 -9.60
CA VAL A 24 -36.14 34.00 -10.12
C VAL A 24 -35.87 33.04 -11.27
N ALA A 25 -36.35 31.79 -11.18
CA ALA A 25 -36.23 30.81 -12.26
C ALA A 25 -36.96 31.23 -13.55
N ILE A 26 -38.16 31.81 -13.43
CA ILE A 26 -38.94 32.31 -14.57
C ILE A 26 -38.25 33.52 -15.23
N ALA A 27 -37.71 34.45 -14.44
CA ALA A 27 -36.99 35.61 -14.96
C ALA A 27 -35.71 35.21 -15.75
N LEU A 28 -34.97 34.22 -15.25
CA LEU A 28 -33.78 33.70 -15.94
C LEU A 28 -34.13 32.94 -17.23
N ALA A 29 -35.26 32.25 -17.29
CA ALA A 29 -35.71 31.56 -18.51
C ALA A 29 -36.10 32.55 -19.63
N GLN A 30 -36.70 33.70 -19.28
CA GLN A 30 -37.11 34.72 -20.25
C GLN A 30 -35.92 35.50 -20.84
N ALA A 31 -34.81 35.62 -20.13
CA ALA A 31 -33.60 36.29 -20.62
C ALA A 31 -32.86 35.53 -21.74
N ALA A 32 -33.20 34.26 -21.99
CA ALA A 32 -32.48 33.37 -22.92
C ALA A 32 -33.06 33.31 -24.35
N HIS A 33 -34.14 34.04 -24.66
CA HIS A 33 -34.90 33.92 -25.91
C HIS A 33 -35.08 35.25 -26.67
N ALA A 34 -34.03 36.05 -26.79
CA ALA A 34 -34.05 37.27 -27.61
C ALA A 34 -32.70 37.54 -28.31
N ALA A 35 -32.61 37.25 -29.61
CA ALA A 35 -31.51 37.64 -30.49
C ALA A 35 -32.03 37.85 -31.93
N PRO A 36 -31.84 39.04 -32.53
CA PRO A 36 -32.13 39.29 -33.95
C PRO A 36 -30.84 39.43 -34.81
N GLU A 37 -30.99 39.34 -36.12
CA GLU A 37 -29.90 39.36 -37.10
C GLU A 37 -29.55 40.75 -37.68
N ARG A 38 -28.32 40.87 -38.22
CA ARG A 38 -27.85 41.64 -39.39
C ARG A 38 -28.53 42.99 -39.73
N GLY A 39 -27.74 44.07 -39.73
CA GLY A 39 -28.08 45.35 -40.39
C GLY A 39 -26.86 46.28 -40.51
N ALA A 40 -26.72 47.01 -41.61
CA ALA A 40 -25.48 47.73 -41.97
C ALA A 40 -25.56 49.27 -41.84
N THR A 41 -24.39 49.91 -42.00
CA THR A 41 -24.12 51.28 -42.50
C THR A 41 -24.30 52.54 -41.62
N LEU A 42 -23.27 53.41 -41.76
CA LEU A 42 -23.21 54.88 -41.66
C LEU A 42 -23.02 55.60 -40.30
N SER A 43 -21.86 56.28 -40.21
CA SER A 43 -21.51 57.44 -39.37
C SER A 43 -22.08 58.76 -39.99
N PRO A 44 -21.91 60.00 -39.44
CA PRO A 44 -20.63 60.59 -38.96
C PRO A 44 -20.67 61.65 -37.80
N SER A 45 -19.47 62.19 -37.49
CA SER A 45 -19.20 63.50 -36.87
C SER A 45 -19.41 63.67 -35.33
N ALA A 46 -18.58 64.43 -34.59
CA ALA A 46 -17.32 65.13 -34.93
C ALA A 46 -16.45 65.51 -33.70
N ASP A 47 -15.12 65.51 -33.90
CA ASP A 47 -14.03 66.35 -33.31
C ASP A 47 -13.79 66.36 -31.76
N ILE A 48 -12.62 66.75 -31.19
CA ILE A 48 -11.42 67.49 -31.64
C ILE A 48 -10.10 66.76 -31.24
N VAL A 49 -8.98 67.08 -31.91
CA VAL A 49 -7.63 66.47 -31.81
C VAL A 49 -6.54 67.58 -31.67
N PRO A 50 -5.41 67.37 -30.94
CA PRO A 50 -4.11 67.24 -31.63
C PRO A 50 -3.07 66.27 -31.00
N SER A 51 -2.30 65.61 -31.87
CA SER A 51 -1.08 64.82 -31.60
C SER A 51 0.20 65.71 -31.73
N PRO A 52 1.48 65.26 -31.85
CA PRO A 52 2.01 64.24 -32.80
C PRO A 52 3.27 63.44 -32.26
N LEU A 53 4.17 62.73 -33.00
CA LEU A 53 4.39 62.46 -34.44
C LEU A 53 5.26 61.16 -34.67
N HIS A 54 4.70 60.11 -35.33
CA HIS A 54 5.39 59.04 -36.14
C HIS A 54 6.50 58.14 -35.48
N THR A 55 6.98 56.99 -36.02
CA THR A 55 6.72 56.22 -37.28
C THR A 55 6.92 54.70 -37.08
N SER A 56 6.44 53.86 -38.01
CA SER A 56 6.87 52.45 -38.23
C SER A 56 6.73 52.12 -39.73
N PRO A 57 7.49 51.14 -40.31
CA PRO A 57 6.99 49.75 -40.36
C PRO A 57 8.09 48.66 -40.42
N GLY A 58 7.68 47.38 -40.43
CA GLY A 58 8.53 46.27 -40.89
C GLY A 58 8.36 44.98 -40.08
N ALA A 59 8.34 43.83 -40.77
CA ALA A 59 8.42 42.49 -40.18
C ALA A 59 9.58 41.73 -40.84
N PHE A 60 10.15 40.71 -40.17
CA PHE A 60 10.38 39.36 -40.69
C PHE A 60 11.10 38.47 -39.64
N GLU A 61 11.33 37.22 -40.03
CA GLU A 61 11.87 36.03 -39.32
C GLU A 61 13.02 36.21 -38.31
N SER A 62 13.09 35.28 -37.35
CA SER A 62 14.18 35.17 -36.37
C SER A 62 14.87 33.80 -36.43
N THR A 63 16.09 33.75 -36.99
CA THR A 63 17.07 32.68 -36.78
C THR A 63 18.17 33.16 -35.83
N PRO A 64 18.76 32.28 -34.99
CA PRO A 64 19.69 32.71 -33.94
C PRO A 64 21.12 32.92 -34.46
N ILE A 65 21.75 34.03 -34.05
CA ILE A 65 23.18 34.30 -34.21
C ILE A 65 23.89 34.06 -32.87
N ALA A 66 25.05 33.40 -32.91
CA ALA A 66 25.90 33.17 -31.74
C ALA A 66 26.87 34.36 -31.50
N PRO A 67 27.27 34.63 -30.24
CA PRO A 67 28.33 35.60 -29.96
C PRO A 67 29.72 34.96 -30.07
N THR A 68 30.64 35.58 -30.82
CA THR A 68 32.06 35.21 -30.88
C THR A 68 32.98 36.43 -30.78
N SER A 69 33.89 36.43 -29.81
CA SER A 69 35.24 37.02 -29.84
C SER A 69 35.91 36.68 -28.49
N ASP A 70 37.06 36.01 -28.36
CA ASP A 70 38.26 35.76 -29.17
C ASP A 70 39.41 36.75 -28.97
N THR A 71 40.56 36.21 -28.55
CA THR A 71 41.96 36.60 -28.82
C THR A 71 42.87 35.67 -27.97
N ARG A 72 43.60 34.69 -28.55
CA ARG A 72 44.90 34.78 -29.27
C ARG A 72 46.14 34.73 -28.35
N GLU A 73 47.25 34.04 -28.67
CA GLU A 73 47.52 33.05 -29.74
C GLU A 73 48.84 32.27 -29.44
N HIS A 74 49.24 31.40 -30.37
CA HIS A 74 50.55 30.73 -30.54
C HIS A 74 50.90 29.54 -29.61
N VAL A 75 51.72 28.55 -30.02
CA VAL A 75 51.92 27.76 -31.28
C VAL A 75 53.20 26.95 -31.08
N LEU A 76 53.18 25.63 -31.33
CA LEU A 76 54.28 24.84 -31.95
C LEU A 76 54.02 23.31 -31.91
N ALA A 77 54.49 22.62 -32.94
CA ALA A 77 54.80 21.18 -33.00
C ALA A 77 56.00 21.04 -33.95
N PRO A 78 56.94 20.08 -33.76
CA PRO A 78 56.74 18.75 -34.39
C PRO A 78 57.49 17.51 -33.79
N VAL A 79 56.86 16.33 -33.92
CA VAL A 79 57.41 15.04 -34.44
C VAL A 79 58.61 14.29 -33.76
N LEU A 80 58.61 12.95 -33.92
CA LEU A 80 59.57 11.88 -33.51
C LEU A 80 59.54 11.39 -32.03
N ALA A 81 59.81 10.11 -31.70
CA ALA A 81 59.65 8.82 -32.42
C ALA A 81 59.93 7.61 -31.45
N ASP A 82 59.20 6.49 -31.59
CA ASP A 82 59.75 5.10 -31.74
C ASP A 82 58.70 3.96 -31.53
N GLN A 83 58.27 3.35 -32.66
CA GLN A 83 58.51 1.94 -33.11
C GLN A 83 58.55 0.75 -32.09
N PRO A 84 58.32 -0.53 -32.50
CA PRO A 84 57.21 -1.07 -33.33
C PRO A 84 56.76 -2.54 -33.00
N ALA A 85 55.86 -3.10 -33.83
CA ALA A 85 55.72 -4.54 -34.20
C ALA A 85 55.20 -5.58 -33.16
N SER A 86 54.51 -6.68 -33.52
CA SER A 86 53.85 -7.09 -34.80
C SER A 86 52.93 -8.33 -34.68
N GLY A 87 51.80 -8.34 -35.42
CA GLY A 87 51.15 -9.53 -36.05
C GLY A 87 50.55 -10.64 -35.16
N THR A 88 49.73 -11.60 -35.62
CA THR A 88 48.80 -11.81 -36.79
C THR A 88 47.80 -12.92 -36.34
N GLY A 89 46.68 -13.27 -36.99
CA GLY A 89 46.06 -12.92 -38.28
C GLY A 89 44.54 -13.21 -38.26
N GLN A 90 43.90 -13.47 -39.41
CA GLN A 90 42.46 -13.16 -39.60
C GLN A 90 41.69 -14.13 -40.56
N VAL A 91 40.35 -14.18 -40.42
CA VAL A 91 39.29 -14.66 -41.37
C VAL A 91 39.22 -16.16 -41.74
N LEU A 92 38.04 -16.80 -41.58
CA LEU A 92 37.20 -17.37 -42.67
C LEU A 92 35.90 -18.08 -42.22
N ARG A 93 35.00 -18.35 -43.19
CA ARG A 93 33.63 -18.89 -43.05
C ARG A 93 33.55 -20.36 -43.49
N ASN A 94 32.59 -21.14 -42.95
CA ASN A 94 31.57 -21.92 -43.71
C ASN A 94 30.74 -22.89 -42.81
N ALA A 95 29.68 -23.48 -43.39
CA ALA A 95 28.76 -24.50 -42.82
C ALA A 95 28.86 -25.81 -43.69
N PRO A 96 28.00 -26.89 -43.64
CA PRO A 96 26.70 -27.11 -42.95
C PRO A 96 26.42 -28.56 -42.39
N MET A 97 25.14 -28.84 -42.02
CA MET A 97 24.31 -30.10 -41.86
C MET A 97 24.93 -31.53 -41.86
N GLY A 98 24.34 -32.61 -41.28
CA GLY A 98 23.12 -32.78 -40.41
C GLY A 98 22.42 -34.19 -40.49
N ARG A 99 21.46 -34.48 -39.56
CA ARG A 99 20.38 -35.55 -39.51
C ARG A 99 20.66 -37.03 -39.10
N GLY A 100 19.66 -37.63 -38.40
CA GLY A 100 19.43 -39.08 -38.07
C GLY A 100 19.02 -39.28 -36.58
N LEU A 101 17.84 -39.77 -36.13
CA LEU A 101 17.05 -41.02 -36.32
C LEU A 101 17.68 -42.29 -35.66
N ALA A 102 16.98 -43.20 -34.94
CA ALA A 102 15.64 -43.22 -34.31
C ALA A 102 15.40 -44.47 -33.38
N ALA A 103 14.43 -44.37 -32.45
CA ALA A 103 13.54 -45.44 -31.91
C ALA A 103 14.05 -46.67 -31.10
N GLY A 104 13.16 -47.22 -30.25
CA GLY A 104 13.29 -48.52 -29.54
C GLY A 104 13.20 -48.45 -28.00
N ARG A 105 12.55 -49.33 -27.23
CA ARG A 105 11.21 -50.00 -27.23
C ARG A 105 11.26 -51.21 -26.25
N SER A 106 10.87 -50.99 -24.99
CA SER A 106 10.17 -51.95 -24.08
C SER A 106 10.86 -53.22 -23.50
N VAL A 107 10.23 -53.73 -22.40
CA VAL A 107 10.16 -55.14 -21.90
C VAL A 107 11.20 -55.65 -20.86
N THR A 108 10.67 -55.91 -19.64
CA THR A 108 11.01 -56.88 -18.56
C THR A 108 12.45 -57.29 -18.19
N GLY A 109 12.72 -57.38 -16.87
CA GLY A 109 13.83 -58.14 -16.26
C GLY A 109 13.74 -58.13 -14.72
N THR A 110 14.15 -59.21 -14.03
CA THR A 110 14.04 -59.34 -12.55
C THR A 110 15.35 -59.82 -11.89
N ALA A 111 15.40 -59.70 -10.55
CA ALA A 111 16.25 -60.43 -9.60
C ALA A 111 17.72 -59.97 -9.33
N SER A 112 17.91 -59.36 -8.15
CA SER A 112 18.94 -59.63 -7.12
C SER A 112 20.42 -59.91 -7.48
N ALA A 113 21.34 -59.12 -6.91
CA ALA A 113 22.17 -59.48 -5.73
C ALA A 113 23.45 -58.59 -5.61
N GLY A 114 23.83 -58.21 -4.39
CA GLY A 114 25.09 -57.49 -4.11
C GLY A 114 25.05 -56.64 -2.83
N ALA A 115 25.97 -56.90 -1.90
CA ALA A 115 26.17 -56.16 -0.63
C ALA A 115 27.58 -55.48 -0.64
N PRO A 116 28.13 -54.80 0.40
CA PRO A 116 28.03 -55.13 1.85
C PRO A 116 27.91 -53.98 2.88
N VAL A 117 27.32 -54.33 4.03
CA VAL A 117 27.78 -54.14 5.43
C VAL A 117 28.55 -52.87 5.85
N PHE A 118 28.07 -52.20 6.92
CA PHE A 118 28.88 -51.83 8.10
C PHE A 118 27.99 -51.67 9.35
N SER A 119 28.55 -51.73 10.57
CA SER A 119 27.77 -51.67 11.83
C SER A 119 28.56 -51.17 13.06
N LEU A 120 27.93 -50.26 13.81
CA LEU A 120 27.85 -50.11 15.29
C LEU A 120 29.09 -50.16 16.23
N LEU A 121 29.09 -49.17 17.16
CA LEU A 121 29.37 -49.22 18.61
C LEU A 121 30.76 -48.86 19.25
N ALA A 122 30.63 -48.13 20.37
CA ALA A 122 31.46 -48.07 21.59
C ALA A 122 32.75 -47.20 21.65
N ALA A 123 33.28 -47.00 22.88
CA ALA A 123 34.22 -45.93 23.27
C ALA A 123 35.12 -46.27 24.49
N ASN A 124 36.22 -45.51 24.68
CA ASN A 124 37.10 -45.23 25.86
C ASN A 124 38.44 -44.60 25.32
N ALA A 125 39.17 -43.62 25.88
CA ALA A 125 39.71 -43.29 27.23
C ALA A 125 41.02 -44.07 27.56
N ILE A 126 42.13 -43.55 28.15
CA ILE A 126 42.43 -42.33 28.97
C ILE A 126 43.95 -41.89 28.83
N THR A 127 44.44 -40.90 29.62
CA THR A 127 45.87 -40.55 30.00
C THR A 127 46.84 -39.94 28.94
N ALA A 128 47.87 -39.10 29.23
CA ALA A 128 48.38 -38.42 30.46
C ALA A 128 49.24 -37.13 30.16
N GLU A 129 49.74 -36.46 31.21
CA GLU A 129 50.48 -35.16 31.34
C GLU A 129 52.03 -35.35 31.56
N PRO A 130 52.92 -34.37 31.93
CA PRO A 130 52.97 -32.88 31.87
C PRO A 130 54.38 -32.30 31.44
N VAL A 131 54.66 -30.97 31.63
CA VAL A 131 55.93 -30.36 32.18
C VAL A 131 55.94 -28.80 32.13
N MET A 132 56.63 -28.13 33.08
CA MET A 132 56.82 -26.65 33.24
C MET A 132 58.16 -26.30 33.96
N PRO A 133 58.73 -25.08 33.74
CA PRO A 133 59.18 -24.19 34.86
C PRO A 133 58.96 -22.66 34.55
N SER A 134 58.51 -21.72 35.41
CA SER A 134 58.88 -21.26 36.79
C SER A 134 60.22 -20.49 36.89
N GLY A 135 60.38 -19.29 37.46
CA GLY A 135 59.51 -18.33 38.21
C GLY A 135 60.06 -16.87 38.10
N SER A 136 60.08 -15.92 39.06
CA SER A 136 59.44 -15.72 40.40
C SER A 136 59.97 -14.39 41.06
N GLY A 137 59.16 -13.59 41.78
CA GLY A 137 59.64 -12.44 42.60
C GLY A 137 58.56 -11.59 43.33
N MET A 138 58.70 -11.36 44.66
CA MET A 138 57.79 -10.58 45.56
C MET A 138 58.51 -10.28 46.91
N PRO A 139 57.93 -9.86 48.10
CA PRO A 139 56.52 -9.76 48.62
C PRO A 139 55.94 -8.32 48.49
N ALA A 140 54.90 -7.80 49.19
CA ALA A 140 53.97 -8.20 50.29
C ALA A 140 52.58 -7.49 50.06
N ALA A 141 51.41 -7.77 50.67
CA ALA A 141 50.93 -8.42 51.91
C ALA A 141 50.95 -7.56 53.22
N PRO A 142 49.96 -7.67 54.17
CA PRO A 142 48.85 -8.64 54.23
C PRO A 142 47.41 -8.05 54.26
N GLY A 143 46.41 -8.88 53.94
CA GLY A 143 44.98 -8.57 54.12
C GLY A 143 44.07 -9.79 53.83
N SER A 144 43.36 -10.26 54.86
CA SER A 144 42.34 -11.35 54.93
C SER A 144 41.94 -12.12 53.65
N SER A 145 42.05 -13.46 53.74
CA SER A 145 41.62 -14.46 52.76
C SER A 145 40.10 -14.58 52.52
N PHE A 146 39.69 -14.89 51.29
CA PHE A 146 38.68 -15.92 50.97
C PHE A 146 38.94 -16.49 49.55
N LYS A 147 38.51 -17.74 49.28
CA LYS A 147 38.73 -18.43 47.99
C LYS A 147 37.51 -18.32 47.06
N SER A 148 37.77 -18.43 45.75
CA SER A 148 36.80 -18.23 44.67
C SER A 148 35.79 -19.38 44.49
N SER A 149 34.55 -19.02 44.17
CA SER A 149 33.61 -19.85 43.42
C SER A 149 32.72 -18.95 42.55
N ALA A 150 33.03 -18.84 41.26
CA ALA A 150 32.25 -18.05 40.30
C ALA A 150 32.22 -18.73 38.92
N SER A 151 31.06 -19.30 38.55
CA SER A 151 30.77 -19.73 37.18
C SER A 151 30.56 -18.51 36.27
N PRO A 152 30.73 -18.64 34.94
CA PRO A 152 30.33 -17.58 34.00
C PRO A 152 28.81 -17.34 34.14
N ALA A 153 28.43 -16.13 34.57
CA ALA A 153 27.03 -15.77 34.72
C ALA A 153 26.35 -15.66 33.34
N LEU A 154 25.20 -16.34 33.17
CA LEU A 154 24.35 -16.16 32.01
C LEU A 154 23.93 -14.69 31.90
N VAL A 155 24.06 -14.10 30.71
CA VAL A 155 23.41 -12.83 30.40
C VAL A 155 21.89 -13.06 30.44
N PRO A 156 21.14 -12.36 31.30
CA PRO A 156 19.70 -12.55 31.36
C PRO A 156 19.04 -12.01 30.08
N PRO A 157 17.98 -12.66 29.56
CA PRO A 157 17.27 -12.15 28.39
C PRO A 157 16.63 -10.80 28.69
N ILE A 158 16.86 -9.82 27.81
CA ILE A 158 16.32 -8.45 27.94
C ILE A 158 14.81 -8.48 27.67
N THR A 159 14.04 -8.64 28.75
CA THR A 159 12.57 -8.61 28.73
C THR A 159 12.09 -7.16 28.70
N SER A 160 11.95 -6.61 27.49
CA SER A 160 11.52 -5.23 27.20
C SER A 160 10.04 -4.96 27.56
N HIS A 161 9.69 -5.03 28.84
CA HIS A 161 8.35 -4.77 29.37
C HIS A 161 8.09 -3.28 29.63
N ILE A 162 8.07 -2.46 28.58
CA ILE A 162 7.52 -1.09 28.66
C ILE A 162 5.99 -1.19 28.51
N GLY A 163 5.31 -1.44 29.63
CA GLY A 163 3.85 -1.45 29.71
C GLY A 163 3.27 -0.05 29.64
N VAL A 164 2.91 0.43 28.44
CA VAL A 164 2.28 1.75 28.25
C VAL A 164 0.92 1.81 28.98
N ALA A 165 0.77 2.77 29.90
CA ALA A 165 -0.47 3.02 30.60
C ALA A 165 -1.51 3.70 29.67
N PRO A 166 -2.70 3.11 29.44
CA PRO A 166 -3.63 3.61 28.44
C PRO A 166 -4.59 4.68 28.99
N ALA A 167 -4.07 5.89 29.16
CA ALA A 167 -4.80 7.16 29.28
C ALA A 167 -3.85 8.26 28.78
N ASP A 168 -4.07 8.93 27.65
CA ASP A 168 -5.24 9.80 27.41
C ASP A 168 -5.76 9.76 25.95
N ARG A 169 -5.50 8.66 25.22
CA ARG A 169 -5.75 8.51 23.77
C ARG A 169 -7.08 9.07 23.26
N ASN A 170 -8.17 8.90 24.01
CA ASN A 170 -9.50 9.39 23.63
C ASN A 170 -9.56 10.91 23.46
N LYS A 171 -8.86 11.72 24.26
CA LYS A 171 -8.86 13.18 24.11
C LYS A 171 -8.10 13.61 22.86
N ALA A 172 -6.89 13.08 22.66
CA ALA A 172 -6.09 13.34 21.47
C ALA A 172 -6.81 12.92 20.19
N GLN A 173 -7.35 11.69 20.14
CA GLN A 173 -8.16 11.23 19.00
C GLN A 173 -9.39 12.12 18.76
N THR A 174 -10.07 12.60 19.81
CA THR A 174 -11.24 13.50 19.64
C THR A 174 -10.84 14.86 19.06
N GLN A 175 -9.74 15.47 19.52
CA GLN A 175 -9.20 16.72 18.96
C GLN A 175 -8.79 16.57 17.48
N CYS A 176 -8.32 15.37 17.13
CA CYS A 176 -7.94 14.97 15.78
C CYS A 176 -9.09 14.33 14.97
N HIS A 177 -10.36 14.44 15.41
CA HIS A 177 -11.54 13.87 14.74
C HIS A 177 -11.41 12.38 14.32
N GLY A 178 -10.68 11.57 15.10
CA GLY A 178 -10.42 10.15 14.82
C GLY A 178 -9.36 9.87 13.74
N ARG A 179 -8.61 10.90 13.30
CA ARG A 179 -7.61 10.84 12.22
C ARG A 179 -6.25 11.34 12.72
N ARG A 180 -5.29 10.43 12.89
CA ARG A 180 -3.92 10.75 13.34
C ARG A 180 -2.96 10.09 12.38
N ASP A 181 -2.52 10.86 11.40
CA ASP A 181 -1.72 10.38 10.28
C ASP A 181 -0.29 10.91 10.44
N GLN A 182 0.68 10.00 10.54
CA GLN A 182 2.10 10.33 10.51
C GLN A 182 2.64 10.03 9.12
N VAL A 183 3.31 11.00 8.50
CA VAL A 183 3.78 10.94 7.12
C VAL A 183 5.30 10.91 7.14
N PHE A 184 5.92 10.00 6.41
CA PHE A 184 7.38 9.91 6.28
C PHE A 184 7.78 10.00 4.80
N VAL A 185 8.67 10.93 4.49
CA VAL A 185 9.16 11.23 3.14
C VAL A 185 10.65 11.56 3.16
N ALA A 186 11.32 11.43 2.02
CA ALA A 186 12.74 11.75 1.93
C ALA A 186 12.97 13.26 1.89
N HIS A 187 12.23 13.96 1.03
CA HIS A 187 12.43 15.38 0.68
C HIS A 187 11.15 16.20 0.90
N GLU A 188 11.31 17.52 0.93
CA GLU A 188 10.25 18.49 1.22
C GLU A 188 9.08 18.47 0.20
N ASP A 189 9.32 18.18 -1.06
CA ASP A 189 8.29 18.17 -2.12
C ASP A 189 7.50 16.85 -2.24
N ASP A 190 8.03 15.74 -1.71
CA ASP A 190 7.50 14.39 -1.92
C ASP A 190 6.04 14.20 -1.47
N ASP A 191 5.66 14.74 -0.32
CA ASP A 191 4.31 14.54 0.23
C ASP A 191 3.26 15.36 -0.56
N LEU A 192 3.68 16.49 -1.11
CA LEU A 192 2.87 17.35 -2.00
C LEU A 192 2.68 16.68 -3.36
N LEU A 193 3.72 16.03 -3.89
CA LEU A 193 3.73 15.39 -5.20
C LEU A 193 3.09 13.98 -5.22
N PHE A 194 3.30 13.16 -4.19
CA PHE A 194 2.93 11.73 -4.23
C PHE A 194 1.81 11.33 -3.26
N MET A 195 1.60 12.09 -2.18
CA MET A 195 0.63 11.73 -1.11
C MET A 195 -0.59 12.66 -1.02
N ASN A 196 -0.70 13.64 -1.92
CA ASN A 196 -1.90 14.48 -2.08
C ASN A 196 -2.77 14.00 -3.25
N PRO A 197 -4.11 14.10 -3.15
CA PRO A 197 -4.90 14.88 -2.19
C PRO A 197 -5.15 14.22 -0.82
N ASP A 198 -4.60 13.03 -0.56
CA ASP A 198 -4.89 12.24 0.64
C ASP A 198 -4.52 12.94 1.97
N ILE A 199 -3.45 13.74 1.99
CA ILE A 199 -3.10 14.56 3.16
C ILE A 199 -4.04 15.76 3.29
N PHE A 200 -4.28 16.52 2.21
CA PHE A 200 -5.22 17.65 2.17
C PHE A 200 -6.62 17.26 2.68
N ASP A 201 -7.16 16.12 2.27
CA ASP A 201 -8.47 15.64 2.74
C ASP A 201 -8.47 15.23 4.23
N THR A 202 -7.32 14.83 4.78
CA THR A 202 -7.17 14.56 6.21
C THR A 202 -7.14 15.87 7.01
N ILE A 203 -6.43 16.89 6.52
CA ILE A 203 -6.40 18.24 7.10
C ILE A 203 -7.81 18.86 7.06
N ARG A 204 -8.49 18.80 5.91
CA ARG A 204 -9.85 19.30 5.68
C ARG A 204 -10.90 18.61 6.56
N ALA A 205 -10.67 17.36 6.94
CA ALA A 205 -11.50 16.64 7.92
C ALA A 205 -11.22 17.03 9.39
N GLY A 206 -10.25 17.90 9.67
CA GLY A 206 -9.82 18.27 11.02
C GLY A 206 -8.92 17.24 11.70
N GLY A 207 -8.27 16.39 10.91
CA GLY A 207 -7.29 15.42 11.40
C GLY A 207 -6.01 16.06 11.94
N CYS A 208 -5.22 15.26 12.65
CA CYS A 208 -3.86 15.63 13.03
C CYS A 208 -2.85 15.01 12.05
N ILE A 209 -1.91 15.83 11.59
CA ILE A 209 -0.82 15.46 10.70
C ILE A 209 0.51 15.72 11.41
N GLN A 210 1.41 14.75 11.34
CA GLN A 210 2.84 15.00 11.52
C GLN A 210 3.59 14.50 10.30
N VAL A 211 4.26 15.39 9.57
CA VAL A 211 5.20 15.00 8.50
C VAL A 211 6.60 14.93 9.08
N VAL A 212 7.36 13.92 8.64
CA VAL A 212 8.76 13.71 8.97
C VAL A 212 9.55 13.65 7.66
N TYR A 213 10.35 14.69 7.42
CA TYR A 213 11.29 14.78 6.32
C TYR A 213 12.64 14.23 6.79
N LEU A 214 13.16 13.20 6.09
CA LEU A 214 14.38 12.50 6.51
C LEU A 214 15.65 13.25 6.10
N THR A 215 15.70 13.77 4.86
CA THR A 215 16.86 14.52 4.35
C THR A 215 16.78 16.02 4.69
N ALA A 216 17.71 16.78 4.15
CA ALA A 216 17.69 18.25 4.07
C ALA A 216 17.35 18.77 2.65
N GLY A 217 17.15 17.87 1.66
CA GLY A 217 16.84 18.20 0.27
C GLY A 217 17.81 19.16 -0.41
N GLU A 218 19.05 19.23 0.08
CA GLU A 218 19.90 20.43 0.00
C GLU A 218 20.87 20.46 -1.19
N ARG A 219 21.00 19.34 -1.91
CA ARG A 219 21.70 19.19 -3.19
C ARG A 219 23.18 19.59 -3.21
N GLY A 220 23.80 19.79 -2.04
CA GLY A 220 25.18 20.25 -1.87
C GLY A 220 25.30 21.75 -1.56
N GLU A 221 24.17 22.47 -1.48
CA GLU A 221 24.08 23.91 -1.17
C GLU A 221 23.88 24.17 0.33
N GLY A 222 23.59 23.13 1.13
CA GLY A 222 23.51 23.19 2.57
C GLY A 222 22.33 24.02 3.12
N VAL A 223 22.58 24.64 4.28
CA VAL A 223 21.53 25.21 5.17
C VAL A 223 20.70 26.31 4.49
N GLY A 224 21.27 27.05 3.54
CA GLY A 224 20.57 28.12 2.82
C GLY A 224 19.41 27.59 1.99
N TYR A 225 19.69 26.66 1.06
CA TYR A 225 18.67 26.06 0.20
C TYR A 225 17.72 25.15 0.99
N MET A 226 18.23 24.33 1.92
CA MET A 226 17.40 23.57 2.89
C MET A 226 16.34 24.47 3.55
N SER A 227 16.73 25.63 4.08
CA SER A 227 15.80 26.56 4.76
C SER A 227 14.75 27.15 3.82
N GLN A 228 15.06 27.29 2.53
CA GLN A 228 14.08 27.69 1.51
C GLN A 228 13.03 26.59 1.30
N ARG A 229 13.45 25.33 1.09
CA ARG A 229 12.53 24.19 0.92
C ARG A 229 11.64 23.98 2.15
N GLU A 230 12.22 24.07 3.35
CA GLU A 230 11.43 24.02 4.60
C GLU A 230 10.38 25.15 4.69
N ASN A 231 10.69 26.35 4.19
CA ASN A 231 9.73 27.46 4.15
C ASN A 231 8.63 27.22 3.12
N GLY A 232 8.94 26.59 1.99
CA GLY A 232 7.97 26.15 0.99
C GLY A 232 6.92 25.19 1.57
N VAL A 233 7.34 24.14 2.29
CA VAL A 233 6.37 23.23 2.93
C VAL A 233 5.59 23.90 4.05
N ARG A 234 6.22 24.77 4.86
CA ARG A 234 5.51 25.58 5.86
C ARG A 234 4.42 26.45 5.22
N ALA A 235 4.67 27.03 4.05
CA ALA A 235 3.67 27.78 3.29
C ALA A 235 2.56 26.89 2.73
N ALA A 236 2.91 25.77 2.08
CA ALA A 236 1.96 24.81 1.50
C ALA A 236 1.03 24.19 2.56
N TYR A 237 1.56 23.82 3.75
CA TYR A 237 0.76 23.29 4.85
C TYR A 237 -0.15 24.34 5.50
N ALA A 238 0.29 25.59 5.64
CA ALA A 238 -0.58 26.67 6.08
C ALA A 238 -1.74 26.91 5.09
N LEU A 239 -1.45 26.85 3.79
CA LEU A 239 -2.45 26.95 2.71
C LEU A 239 -3.47 25.79 2.76
N MET A 240 -3.00 24.54 2.92
CA MET A 240 -3.88 23.37 3.09
C MET A 240 -4.76 23.48 4.35
N ALA A 241 -4.25 24.10 5.41
CA ALA A 241 -4.96 24.31 6.67
C ALA A 241 -5.96 25.48 6.66
N GLY A 242 -5.94 26.33 5.62
CA GLY A 242 -6.70 27.59 5.60
C GLY A 242 -6.23 28.59 6.68
N ALA A 243 -4.95 28.56 7.03
CA ALA A 243 -4.35 29.31 8.14
C ALA A 243 -3.26 30.29 7.67
N ALA A 244 -2.89 31.23 8.53
CA ALA A 244 -1.72 32.07 8.29
C ALA A 244 -0.44 31.23 8.30
N ASN A 245 0.53 31.56 7.42
CA ASN A 245 1.85 30.94 7.43
C ASN A 245 2.66 31.46 8.63
N THR A 246 2.42 30.86 9.80
CA THR A 246 3.04 31.25 11.07
C THR A 246 3.23 29.98 11.89
N TRP A 247 4.47 29.69 12.27
CA TRP A 247 4.85 28.41 12.86
C TRP A 247 5.63 28.63 14.15
N VAL A 248 5.34 27.81 15.16
CA VAL A 248 6.11 27.75 16.40
C VAL A 248 7.17 26.68 16.23
N GLN A 249 8.44 27.08 16.21
CA GLN A 249 9.57 26.15 16.27
C GLN A 249 9.74 25.64 17.71
N SER A 250 10.04 24.34 17.85
CA SER A 250 10.35 23.70 19.12
C SER A 250 11.39 22.59 18.91
N PRO A 251 12.44 22.50 19.73
CA PRO A 251 13.36 21.35 19.67
C PRO A 251 12.64 20.09 20.17
N LEU A 252 12.60 19.06 19.32
CA LEU A 252 12.06 17.75 19.65
C LEU A 252 13.20 16.83 20.11
N LEU A 253 13.29 16.58 21.41
CA LEU A 253 14.29 15.71 22.01
C LEU A 253 13.78 14.25 22.09
N LEU A 254 14.45 13.33 21.39
CA LEU A 254 14.15 11.90 21.37
C LEU A 254 15.43 11.07 21.57
N ASN A 255 15.51 10.23 22.60
CA ASN A 255 16.70 9.38 22.85
C ASN A 255 18.04 10.14 22.94
N LYS A 256 18.02 11.42 23.34
CA LYS A 256 19.12 12.42 23.29
C LYS A 256 19.39 13.09 21.93
N VAL A 257 18.77 12.62 20.87
CA VAL A 257 18.78 13.26 19.53
C VAL A 257 17.88 14.50 19.56
N HIS A 258 18.38 15.64 19.08
CA HIS A 258 17.59 16.85 18.87
C HIS A 258 17.13 16.94 17.41
N ILE A 259 15.87 17.30 17.21
CA ILE A 259 15.25 17.35 15.87
C ILE A 259 14.44 18.65 15.77
N ALA A 260 14.46 19.31 14.61
CA ALA A 260 13.62 20.48 14.38
C ALA A 260 12.16 20.06 14.23
N GLN A 261 11.27 20.53 15.11
CA GLN A 261 9.83 20.45 14.93
C GLN A 261 9.25 21.86 14.78
N TYR A 262 8.32 22.02 13.84
CA TYR A 262 7.49 23.22 13.68
C TYR A 262 6.02 22.82 13.81
N SER A 263 5.27 23.56 14.63
CA SER A 263 3.81 23.38 14.79
C SER A 263 3.06 24.60 14.30
N LEU A 264 2.01 24.40 13.50
CA LEU A 264 1.26 25.49 12.88
C LEU A 264 0.50 26.32 13.94
N TRP A 265 0.72 27.64 13.94
CA TRP A 265 0.10 28.53 14.92
C TRP A 265 -1.43 28.51 14.78
N LYS A 266 -2.13 28.53 15.92
CA LYS A 266 -3.60 28.39 16.04
C LYS A 266 -4.20 27.08 15.48
N ASN A 267 -3.45 26.21 14.81
CA ASN A 267 -3.87 24.85 14.45
C ASN A 267 -2.73 23.82 14.68
N PRO A 268 -2.24 23.63 15.93
CA PRO A 268 -1.09 22.79 16.25
C PRO A 268 -1.32 21.28 16.05
N ARG A 269 -2.48 20.90 15.50
CA ARG A 269 -2.77 19.55 14.97
C ARG A 269 -1.90 19.21 13.76
N ILE A 270 -1.32 20.22 13.11
CA ILE A 270 -0.39 20.08 11.99
C ILE A 270 1.03 20.40 12.49
N SER A 271 1.95 19.47 12.28
CA SER A 271 3.37 19.63 12.60
C SER A 271 4.26 19.06 11.49
N LEU A 272 5.42 19.68 11.31
CA LEU A 272 6.47 19.26 10.39
C LEU A 272 7.74 19.00 11.20
N VAL A 273 8.43 17.89 10.94
CA VAL A 273 9.65 17.45 11.62
C VAL A 273 10.74 17.23 10.59
N PHE A 274 11.91 17.81 10.81
CA PHE A 274 13.03 17.77 9.86
C PHE A 274 14.24 17.12 10.51
N LEU A 275 14.63 15.94 10.02
CA LEU A 275 15.84 15.22 10.43
C LEU A 275 17.11 15.75 9.73
N ARG A 276 16.94 16.49 8.63
CA ARG A 276 17.97 17.29 7.94
C ARG A 276 19.23 16.50 7.53
N ILE A 277 19.09 15.21 7.23
CA ILE A 277 20.22 14.37 6.78
C ILE A 277 20.76 14.92 5.44
N LYS A 278 22.08 15.14 5.35
CA LYS A 278 22.77 15.65 4.16
C LYS A 278 22.37 14.89 2.90
N ASP A 279 22.16 15.62 1.82
CA ASP A 279 21.66 15.13 0.54
C ASP A 279 22.37 15.89 -0.61
N PRO A 280 23.66 15.60 -0.85
CA PRO A 280 24.41 16.22 -1.93
C PRO A 280 23.94 15.70 -3.28
N TRP A 281 23.83 16.58 -4.28
CA TRP A 281 23.65 16.15 -5.66
C TRP A 281 24.94 15.48 -6.15
N LEU A 282 24.82 14.26 -6.70
CA LEU A 282 25.97 13.47 -7.14
C LEU A 282 26.10 13.53 -8.67
N ASP A 283 27.32 13.75 -9.17
CA ASP A 283 27.57 14.16 -10.55
C ASP A 283 27.14 13.15 -11.63
N LYS A 284 26.91 11.89 -11.26
CA LYS A 284 26.39 10.82 -12.15
C LYS A 284 24.87 10.63 -12.06
N GLY A 285 24.15 11.50 -11.37
CA GLY A 285 22.77 11.21 -10.92
C GLY A 285 22.77 10.06 -9.91
N TRP A 286 21.82 9.10 -10.03
CA TRP A 286 21.73 7.93 -9.15
C TRP A 286 22.91 6.93 -9.26
N GLY A 287 23.96 7.23 -10.03
CA GLY A 287 25.12 6.37 -10.23
C GLY A 287 26.01 6.18 -8.98
N ASP A 288 25.87 7.03 -7.97
CA ASP A 288 26.54 6.92 -6.66
C ASP A 288 25.50 7.04 -5.53
N LEU A 289 25.79 6.47 -4.35
CA LEU A 289 24.85 6.42 -3.23
C LEU A 289 24.86 7.71 -2.38
N THR A 290 23.70 8.35 -2.25
CA THR A 290 23.41 9.42 -1.28
C THR A 290 23.58 8.92 0.18
N PRO A 291 23.79 9.82 1.17
CA PRO A 291 24.10 9.40 2.55
C PRO A 291 23.04 8.53 3.22
N LEU A 292 21.75 8.82 2.99
CA LEU A 292 20.63 8.06 3.58
C LEU A 292 20.45 6.70 2.88
N SER A 293 20.43 6.64 1.55
CA SER A 293 20.38 5.36 0.81
C SER A 293 21.59 4.46 1.08
N ARG A 294 22.79 5.04 1.23
CA ARG A 294 24.00 4.31 1.62
C ARG A 294 23.83 3.67 3.01
N LEU A 295 23.36 4.44 3.99
CA LEU A 295 23.09 3.97 5.35
C LEU A 295 21.99 2.89 5.41
N GLU A 296 21.09 2.79 4.42
CA GLU A 296 20.11 1.70 4.34
C GLU A 296 20.78 0.35 4.04
N ILE A 297 21.74 0.31 3.11
CA ILE A 297 22.35 -0.96 2.63
C ILE A 297 23.76 -1.25 3.17
N GLN A 298 24.43 -0.24 3.72
CA GLN A 298 25.76 -0.33 4.34
C GLN A 298 25.62 0.14 5.80
N PRO A 299 25.21 -0.77 6.73
CA PRO A 299 24.81 -0.40 8.09
C PRO A 299 25.94 0.11 8.98
N GLU A 300 27.20 -0.06 8.55
CA GLU A 300 28.41 0.49 9.18
C GLU A 300 28.65 1.97 8.83
N GLN A 301 27.98 2.50 7.80
CA GLN A 301 28.08 3.90 7.39
C GLN A 301 27.27 4.81 8.32
N MET A 302 27.65 6.09 8.33
CA MET A 302 26.96 7.13 9.09
C MET A 302 26.48 8.26 8.17
N ALA A 303 25.28 8.77 8.44
CA ALA A 303 24.74 9.95 7.79
C ALA A 303 24.64 11.11 8.80
N GLN A 304 25.05 12.31 8.39
CA GLN A 304 25.08 13.51 9.24
C GLN A 304 23.92 14.44 8.90
N ALA A 305 23.40 15.15 9.90
CA ALA A 305 22.42 16.23 9.71
C ALA A 305 23.06 17.59 9.40
N LEU A 306 22.23 18.64 9.28
CA LEU A 306 22.62 20.03 9.05
C LEU A 306 21.92 21.03 9.99
N GLY A 307 22.57 22.19 10.16
CA GLY A 307 22.07 23.30 10.97
C GLY A 307 22.29 23.12 12.48
N GLU A 308 21.54 23.87 13.29
CA GLU A 308 21.66 23.88 14.76
C GLU A 308 21.42 22.52 15.43
N TYR A 309 20.68 21.62 14.76
CA TYR A 309 20.39 20.26 15.23
C TYR A 309 21.28 19.25 14.49
N PHE A 310 22.59 19.47 14.57
CA PHE A 310 23.58 18.58 13.99
C PHE A 310 23.63 17.26 14.78
N GLU A 311 23.30 16.17 14.10
CA GLU A 311 23.22 14.81 14.62
C GLU A 311 23.96 13.87 13.66
N THR A 312 24.44 12.73 14.17
CA THR A 312 25.11 11.69 13.36
C THR A 312 24.44 10.34 13.57
N TYR A 313 23.84 9.81 12.52
CA TYR A 313 23.04 8.59 12.56
C TYR A 313 23.82 7.41 11.97
N THR A 314 23.86 6.31 12.71
CA THR A 314 23.95 4.94 12.16
C THR A 314 22.56 4.45 11.74
N ARG A 315 22.48 3.39 10.92
CA ARG A 315 21.19 2.74 10.55
C ARG A 315 20.36 2.38 11.78
N ALA A 316 20.98 1.81 12.82
CA ALA A 316 20.31 1.41 14.05
C ALA A 316 19.75 2.60 14.85
N SER A 317 20.51 3.70 14.97
CA SER A 317 20.03 4.91 15.64
C SER A 317 18.92 5.63 14.86
N LEU A 318 18.95 5.61 13.52
CA LEU A 318 17.90 6.21 12.70
C LEU A 318 16.60 5.43 12.82
N VAL A 319 16.63 4.09 12.67
CA VAL A 319 15.46 3.21 12.89
C VAL A 319 14.91 3.39 14.30
N LYS A 320 15.75 3.51 15.33
CA LYS A 320 15.31 3.80 16.71
C LYS A 320 14.69 5.20 16.87
N THR A 321 15.11 6.18 16.08
CA THR A 321 14.57 7.55 16.11
C THR A 321 13.22 7.63 15.41
N LEU A 322 13.09 7.01 14.23
CA LEU A 322 11.81 6.82 13.53
C LEU A 322 10.81 6.02 14.40
N SER A 323 11.28 4.97 15.08
CA SER A 323 10.50 4.20 16.06
C SER A 323 9.99 5.08 17.20
N ALA A 324 10.86 5.93 17.77
CA ALA A 324 10.48 6.86 18.83
C ALA A 324 9.48 7.94 18.36
N LEU A 325 9.55 8.37 17.09
CA LEU A 325 8.56 9.26 16.49
C LEU A 325 7.19 8.58 16.38
N ILE A 326 7.12 7.31 15.97
CA ILE A 326 5.88 6.52 15.93
C ILE A 326 5.30 6.34 17.34
N LEU A 327 6.13 5.93 18.31
CA LEU A 327 5.76 5.80 19.72
C LEU A 327 5.19 7.10 20.31
N ARG A 328 5.81 8.24 20.02
CA ARG A 328 5.42 9.55 20.57
C ARG A 328 4.17 10.12 19.91
N PHE A 329 4.02 9.96 18.60
CA PHE A 329 2.85 10.48 17.90
C PHE A 329 1.62 9.61 18.15
N GLU A 330 1.76 8.29 18.35
CA GLU A 330 0.66 7.31 18.39
C GLU A 330 -0.30 7.47 17.18
N PRO A 331 0.19 7.21 15.95
CA PRO A 331 -0.65 7.28 14.75
C PRO A 331 -1.78 6.24 14.80
N GLY A 332 -2.91 6.59 14.17
CA GLY A 332 -3.87 5.62 13.65
C GLY A 332 -3.54 5.20 12.21
N LYS A 333 -2.67 5.97 11.54
CA LYS A 333 -2.15 5.67 10.20
C LYS A 333 -0.73 6.19 10.02
N ILE A 334 0.10 5.41 9.35
CA ILE A 334 1.42 5.80 8.84
C ILE A 334 1.33 5.88 7.32
N ARG A 335 1.81 6.98 6.73
CA ARG A 335 1.95 7.17 5.28
C ARG A 335 3.44 7.20 4.94
N LEU A 336 3.85 6.44 3.93
CA LEU A 336 5.25 6.26 3.58
C LEU A 336 5.44 6.13 2.05
N MET A 337 6.67 6.29 1.59
CA MET A 337 7.06 6.12 0.19
C MET A 337 7.13 4.61 -0.20
N ASP A 338 7.37 4.28 -1.47
CA ASP A 338 7.38 2.87 -1.92
C ASP A 338 8.58 2.04 -1.40
N ASP A 339 8.36 1.21 -0.36
CA ASP A 339 9.37 0.26 0.12
C ASP A 339 9.50 -1.00 -0.77
N SER A 340 8.59 -1.18 -1.73
CA SER A 340 8.50 -2.34 -2.62
C SER A 340 9.33 -2.25 -3.90
N VAL A 341 10.21 -1.25 -4.04
CA VAL A 341 11.11 -1.15 -5.20
C VAL A 341 12.21 -2.21 -5.08
N GLU A 342 12.21 -3.18 -5.98
CA GLU A 342 13.17 -4.30 -6.02
C GLU A 342 14.44 -3.99 -6.82
N THR A 343 14.43 -2.95 -7.66
CA THR A 343 15.59 -2.52 -8.46
C THR A 343 16.79 -2.25 -7.56
N PRO A 344 17.94 -2.95 -7.75
CA PRO A 344 19.13 -2.72 -6.94
C PRO A 344 19.62 -1.27 -7.06
N TYR A 345 20.10 -0.68 -5.96
CA TYR A 345 20.54 0.71 -5.94
C TYR A 345 21.58 1.04 -7.02
N ASN A 346 22.57 0.16 -7.24
CA ASN A 346 23.58 0.29 -8.30
C ASN A 346 23.06 0.00 -9.73
N LYS A 347 21.74 -0.10 -9.90
CA LYS A 347 21.02 -0.16 -11.17
C LYS A 347 19.94 0.93 -11.30
N LEU A 348 19.72 1.75 -10.26
CA LEU A 348 18.86 2.93 -10.37
C LEU A 348 19.48 3.91 -11.37
N CYS A 349 18.62 4.59 -12.14
CA CYS A 349 19.04 5.60 -13.10
C CYS A 349 17.92 6.62 -13.30
N TRP A 350 18.31 7.88 -13.48
CA TRP A 350 17.38 9.00 -13.54
C TRP A 350 16.47 8.90 -14.77
N ARG A 351 15.15 9.02 -14.55
CA ARG A 351 14.09 8.88 -15.57
C ARG A 351 14.02 7.50 -16.27
N CYS A 352 14.61 6.47 -15.70
CA CYS A 352 14.43 5.09 -16.15
C CYS A 352 13.06 4.54 -15.71
N THR A 353 12.37 3.83 -16.61
CA THR A 353 11.03 3.27 -16.35
C THR A 353 11.01 2.37 -15.10
N GLY A 354 10.13 2.66 -14.15
CA GLY A 354 10.00 1.93 -12.90
C GLY A 354 11.09 2.19 -11.86
N HIS A 355 12.04 3.09 -12.14
CA HIS A 355 13.11 3.44 -11.21
C HIS A 355 12.70 4.67 -10.39
N ASP A 356 12.99 4.61 -9.09
CA ASP A 356 12.64 5.66 -8.13
C ASP A 356 13.90 6.33 -7.56
N HIS A 357 13.76 7.43 -6.81
CA HIS A 357 14.87 8.05 -6.09
C HIS A 357 15.44 7.06 -5.06
N PRO A 358 16.78 6.95 -4.92
CA PRO A 358 17.38 6.07 -3.91
C PRO A 358 16.84 6.36 -2.49
N ASP A 359 16.72 7.63 -2.11
CA ASP A 359 16.25 8.02 -0.78
C ASP A 359 14.74 7.83 -0.55
N HIS A 360 13.90 7.79 -1.58
CA HIS A 360 12.49 7.39 -1.42
C HIS A 360 12.40 5.95 -0.92
N ILE A 361 13.14 5.06 -1.59
CA ILE A 361 13.25 3.64 -1.27
C ILE A 361 13.87 3.45 0.12
N ALA A 362 14.92 4.21 0.41
CA ALA A 362 15.62 4.13 1.69
C ALA A 362 14.75 4.59 2.86
N SER A 363 14.10 5.75 2.72
CA SER A 363 13.14 6.29 3.68
C SER A 363 12.04 5.29 3.99
N ALA A 364 11.40 4.75 2.95
CA ALA A 364 10.33 3.77 3.07
C ALA A 364 10.76 2.49 3.83
N ARG A 365 11.92 1.92 3.49
CA ARG A 365 12.45 0.72 4.13
C ARG A 365 12.85 0.96 5.59
N LEU A 366 13.48 2.09 5.90
CA LEU A 366 13.87 2.44 7.26
C LEU A 366 12.64 2.72 8.16
N VAL A 367 11.58 3.28 7.59
CA VAL A 367 10.27 3.46 8.26
C VAL A 367 9.57 2.12 8.49
N ARG A 368 9.58 1.20 7.51
CA ARG A 368 9.08 -0.18 7.69
C ARG A 368 9.82 -0.91 8.81
N ASP A 369 11.15 -0.81 8.86
CA ASP A 369 11.95 -1.43 9.91
C ASP A 369 11.63 -0.80 11.29
N ALA A 370 11.39 0.52 11.35
CA ALA A 370 10.94 1.21 12.56
C ALA A 370 9.52 0.81 13.00
N MET A 371 8.62 0.53 12.05
CA MET A 371 7.30 -0.04 12.30
C MET A 371 7.36 -1.47 12.84
N ALA A 372 8.35 -2.27 12.41
CA ALA A 372 8.58 -3.62 12.95
C ALA A 372 9.05 -3.59 14.41
N VAL A 373 9.87 -2.59 14.79
CA VAL A 373 10.23 -2.32 16.20
C VAL A 373 9.03 -1.80 17.01
N THR A 374 8.13 -1.04 16.38
CA THR A 374 7.06 -0.27 17.04
C THR A 374 5.66 -0.83 16.78
N ALA A 375 5.52 -2.16 16.76
CA ALA A 375 4.27 -2.84 16.40
C ALA A 375 3.05 -2.25 17.13
N GLY A 376 2.15 -1.62 16.37
CA GLY A 376 1.02 -0.86 16.88
C GLY A 376 -0.26 -1.08 16.08
N ASN A 377 -1.36 -0.50 16.56
CA ASN A 377 -2.65 -0.54 15.86
C ASN A 377 -2.81 0.70 14.98
N TYR A 378 -2.06 0.70 13.88
CA TYR A 378 -2.14 1.69 12.81
C TYR A 378 -2.25 1.00 11.45
N GLU A 379 -2.75 1.71 10.45
CA GLU A 379 -2.68 1.28 9.04
C GLU A 379 -1.45 1.89 8.36
N ALA A 380 -0.74 1.13 7.52
CA ALA A 380 0.41 1.62 6.77
C ALA A 380 0.05 1.79 5.28
N VAL A 381 0.07 3.03 4.78
CA VAL A 381 -0.29 3.38 3.40
C VAL A 381 0.97 3.81 2.64
N SER A 382 1.44 2.95 1.75
CA SER A 382 2.62 3.19 0.91
C SER A 382 2.22 3.80 -0.45
N TYR A 383 3.00 4.75 -0.97
CA TYR A 383 2.72 5.50 -2.20
C TYR A 383 3.74 5.24 -3.30
N VAL A 384 3.29 5.21 -4.55
CA VAL A 384 4.16 5.17 -5.72
C VAL A 384 4.66 6.58 -6.02
N ASN A 385 5.98 6.76 -6.03
CA ASN A 385 6.62 8.07 -6.18
C ASN A 385 6.88 8.39 -7.67
N TYR A 386 8.13 8.58 -8.13
CA TYR A 386 8.44 8.90 -9.54
C TYR A 386 7.82 7.94 -10.58
N PRO A 387 7.73 6.61 -10.34
CA PRO A 387 7.04 5.69 -11.26
C PRO A 387 5.52 5.87 -11.37
N ASN A 388 4.92 6.88 -10.71
CA ASN A 388 3.53 7.23 -10.91
C ASN A 388 3.30 7.88 -12.29
N GLN A 389 4.27 8.65 -12.82
CA GLN A 389 4.19 9.36 -14.12
C GLN A 389 3.94 8.43 -15.32
N GLU A 390 4.37 7.17 -15.20
CA GLU A 390 4.27 6.12 -16.22
C GLU A 390 2.86 5.53 -16.35
N ARG A 391 2.01 5.80 -15.34
CA ARG A 391 0.66 5.22 -15.21
C ARG A 391 -0.41 6.14 -15.81
N PRO A 392 -1.64 5.64 -16.03
CA PRO A 392 -2.78 6.50 -16.37
C PRO A 392 -3.03 7.60 -15.34
N LEU A 393 -3.73 8.64 -15.76
CA LEU A 393 -4.26 9.71 -14.90
C LEU A 393 -5.28 9.15 -13.88
N THR A 394 -5.27 9.64 -12.64
CA THR A 394 -6.16 9.15 -11.55
C THR A 394 -6.84 10.24 -10.72
N LEU A 395 -6.46 11.51 -10.87
CA LEU A 395 -7.05 12.63 -10.15
C LEU A 395 -8.00 13.43 -11.04
N THR A 396 -9.14 13.81 -10.48
CA THR A 396 -10.11 14.70 -11.14
C THR A 396 -9.49 16.07 -11.45
N LEU A 397 -10.03 16.82 -12.42
CA LEU A 397 -9.57 18.19 -12.70
C LEU A 397 -9.62 19.07 -11.43
N ARG A 398 -10.59 18.81 -10.54
CA ARG A 398 -10.72 19.49 -9.25
C ARG A 398 -9.58 19.15 -8.27
N GLN A 399 -9.18 17.89 -8.19
CA GLN A 399 -8.07 17.45 -7.33
C GLN A 399 -6.71 17.89 -7.90
N LEU A 400 -6.53 17.79 -9.21
CA LEU A 400 -5.35 18.34 -9.91
C LEU A 400 -5.23 19.85 -9.65
N SER A 401 -6.31 20.61 -9.83
CA SER A 401 -6.30 22.06 -9.58
C SER A 401 -5.88 22.41 -8.14
N GLU A 402 -6.43 21.74 -7.13
CA GLU A 402 -6.04 21.97 -5.73
C GLU A 402 -4.60 21.53 -5.44
N LYS A 403 -4.17 20.36 -5.93
CA LYS A 403 -2.81 19.84 -5.72
C LYS A 403 -1.76 20.71 -6.40
N SER A 404 -2.01 21.14 -7.63
CA SER A 404 -1.18 22.12 -8.35
C SER A 404 -1.12 23.47 -7.60
N ARG A 405 -2.24 23.96 -7.08
CA ARG A 405 -2.29 25.20 -6.28
C ARG A 405 -1.48 25.10 -4.98
N ILE A 406 -1.47 23.93 -4.34
CA ILE A 406 -0.66 23.65 -3.14
C ILE A 406 0.83 23.58 -3.52
N PHE A 407 1.18 22.85 -4.58
CA PHE A 407 2.56 22.69 -5.03
C PHE A 407 3.17 24.00 -5.54
N ASN A 408 2.40 24.85 -6.23
CA ASN A 408 2.86 26.18 -6.68
C ASN A 408 3.32 27.05 -5.50
N VAL A 409 2.61 27.02 -4.37
CA VAL A 409 2.98 27.77 -3.15
C VAL A 409 4.24 27.21 -2.47
N TYR A 410 4.51 25.91 -2.59
CA TYR A 410 5.83 25.35 -2.24
C TYR A 410 6.91 25.89 -3.19
N ALA A 411 6.69 25.76 -4.49
CA ALA A 411 7.68 26.05 -5.53
C ALA A 411 8.12 27.52 -5.55
N GLN A 412 7.26 28.46 -5.13
CA GLN A 412 7.62 29.88 -4.93
C GLN A 412 8.79 30.12 -3.96
N TYR A 413 9.15 29.15 -3.12
CA TYR A 413 10.32 29.21 -2.23
C TYR A 413 11.52 28.42 -2.78
N ASP A 414 11.30 27.42 -3.63
CA ASP A 414 12.34 26.56 -4.19
C ASP A 414 12.80 27.11 -5.56
N TYR A 415 13.91 27.85 -5.57
CA TYR A 415 14.39 28.53 -6.78
C TYR A 415 14.69 27.58 -7.95
N ARG A 416 14.97 26.30 -7.68
CA ARG A 416 15.23 25.29 -8.73
C ARG A 416 13.96 24.84 -9.45
N TYR A 417 12.78 25.06 -8.86
CA TYR A 417 11.50 25.03 -9.55
C TYR A 417 11.16 26.45 -10.09
N CYS A 418 11.11 27.47 -9.22
CA CYS A 418 10.72 28.83 -9.62
C CYS A 418 11.79 29.90 -9.32
N ASN A 419 12.74 30.07 -10.25
CA ASN A 419 13.77 31.12 -10.24
C ASN A 419 13.23 32.56 -10.06
N VAL A 420 11.96 32.81 -10.39
CA VAL A 420 11.27 34.09 -10.16
C VAL A 420 9.90 33.82 -9.50
N PRO A 421 9.79 33.91 -8.15
CA PRO A 421 8.59 33.50 -7.42
C PRO A 421 7.29 34.18 -7.88
N LEU A 422 7.33 35.47 -8.22
CA LEU A 422 6.17 36.25 -8.69
C LEU A 422 5.58 35.73 -10.02
N ASN A 423 6.35 34.95 -10.79
CA ASN A 423 5.94 34.37 -12.08
C ASN A 423 5.89 32.83 -12.02
N CYS A 424 5.82 32.23 -10.82
CA CYS A 424 5.85 30.78 -10.64
C CYS A 424 4.62 30.10 -11.26
N ARG A 425 4.83 29.21 -12.24
CA ARG A 425 3.75 28.48 -12.98
C ARG A 425 3.77 26.96 -12.78
N GLU A 426 4.47 26.50 -11.75
CA GLU A 426 4.52 25.09 -11.34
C GLU A 426 3.12 24.57 -10.92
N PRO A 427 2.84 23.26 -11.06
CA PRO A 427 3.74 22.20 -11.53
C PRO A 427 3.92 22.18 -13.06
N ILE A 428 5.16 22.04 -13.54
CA ILE A 428 5.52 21.83 -14.96
C ILE A 428 6.45 20.62 -15.14
N GLY A 429 6.62 20.17 -16.39
CA GLY A 429 7.54 19.07 -16.72
C GLY A 429 7.21 17.78 -15.94
N PRO A 430 8.20 17.10 -15.34
CA PRO A 430 7.94 15.91 -14.51
C PRO A 430 6.97 16.18 -13.35
N ALA A 431 7.03 17.36 -12.72
CA ALA A 431 6.16 17.71 -11.60
C ALA A 431 4.68 17.79 -12.01
N ALA A 432 4.37 18.16 -13.26
CA ALA A 432 3.00 18.11 -13.78
C ALA A 432 2.48 16.67 -13.85
N LEU A 433 3.29 15.75 -14.39
CA LEU A 433 2.95 14.33 -14.48
C LEU A 433 2.77 13.68 -13.11
N TRP A 434 3.54 14.12 -12.11
CA TRP A 434 3.36 13.70 -10.71
C TRP A 434 2.13 14.34 -10.07
N ALA A 435 1.84 15.61 -10.36
CA ALA A 435 0.67 16.34 -9.84
C ALA A 435 -0.65 15.71 -10.32
N GLU A 436 -0.74 15.31 -11.58
CA GLU A 436 -1.89 14.63 -12.22
C GLU A 436 -2.33 13.30 -11.59
N ARG A 437 -1.50 12.70 -10.72
CA ARG A 437 -1.63 11.30 -10.31
C ARG A 437 -1.49 11.11 -8.80
N MET A 438 -2.18 10.11 -8.28
CA MET A 438 -1.90 9.50 -6.96
C MET A 438 -2.14 7.98 -7.08
N TYR A 439 -1.22 7.20 -6.54
CA TYR A 439 -1.26 5.74 -6.53
C TYR A 439 -0.70 5.22 -5.22
N TYR A 440 -1.37 4.28 -4.57
CA TYR A 440 -0.78 3.51 -3.48
C TYR A 440 -0.03 2.31 -4.06
N SER A 441 1.12 1.96 -3.49
CA SER A 441 1.94 0.87 -4.02
C SER A 441 1.33 -0.52 -3.74
N SER A 442 2.05 -1.56 -4.16
CA SER A 442 1.74 -2.95 -3.82
C SER A 442 3.02 -3.78 -3.84
N GLN A 443 3.16 -4.64 -2.83
CA GLN A 443 4.26 -5.61 -2.65
C GLN A 443 4.13 -6.82 -3.60
N SER A 444 3.52 -6.63 -4.78
CA SER A 444 3.20 -7.66 -5.79
C SER A 444 2.44 -8.89 -5.24
N ASN A 445 1.78 -8.73 -4.09
CA ASN A 445 1.20 -9.79 -3.26
C ASN A 445 -0.33 -9.69 -3.09
N THR A 446 -1.00 -8.86 -3.90
CA THR A 446 -2.44 -8.60 -3.75
C THR A 446 -3.26 -9.87 -3.95
N ALA A 447 -3.86 -10.37 -2.86
CA ALA A 447 -4.71 -11.55 -2.88
C ALA A 447 -6.00 -11.30 -3.68
N VAL A 448 -6.35 -12.28 -4.50
CA VAL A 448 -7.67 -12.41 -5.13
C VAL A 448 -8.64 -13.07 -4.16
N VAL A 449 -9.91 -12.67 -4.19
CA VAL A 449 -10.98 -13.25 -3.37
C VAL A 449 -12.06 -13.83 -4.27
N SER A 450 -12.43 -15.09 -4.04
CA SER A 450 -13.45 -15.81 -4.80
C SER A 450 -14.84 -15.66 -4.18
N LEU A 451 -15.87 -15.65 -5.03
CA LEU A 451 -17.28 -15.78 -4.64
C LEU A 451 -18.04 -16.52 -5.73
N TYR A 452 -18.75 -17.60 -5.38
CA TYR A 452 -19.54 -18.39 -6.31
C TYR A 452 -21.05 -18.20 -6.07
N THR A 453 -21.83 -18.22 -7.15
CA THR A 453 -23.29 -18.40 -7.12
C THR A 453 -23.71 -19.26 -8.30
N GLU A 454 -24.81 -20.02 -8.19
CA GLU A 454 -25.33 -20.80 -9.32
C GLU A 454 -25.67 -19.90 -10.53
N ALA A 455 -26.17 -18.68 -10.29
CA ALA A 455 -26.47 -17.70 -11.34
C ALA A 455 -25.18 -17.20 -12.04
N ALA A 456 -24.35 -16.41 -11.36
CA ALA A 456 -23.16 -15.81 -11.96
C ALA A 456 -22.07 -16.84 -12.33
N GLY A 457 -22.09 -18.02 -11.72
CA GLY A 457 -20.96 -18.93 -11.70
C GLY A 457 -19.87 -18.43 -10.74
N LEU A 458 -18.61 -18.71 -11.09
CA LEU A 458 -17.45 -18.20 -10.36
C LEU A 458 -17.21 -16.71 -10.66
N GLY A 459 -17.21 -15.90 -9.62
CA GLY A 459 -16.62 -14.56 -9.60
C GLY A 459 -15.27 -14.54 -8.88
N LEU A 460 -14.27 -13.86 -9.45
CA LEU A 460 -13.05 -13.48 -8.72
C LEU A 460 -12.98 -11.96 -8.59
N PHE A 461 -12.55 -11.46 -7.45
CA PHE A 461 -12.49 -10.03 -7.12
C PHE A 461 -11.11 -9.67 -6.60
N THR A 462 -10.55 -8.55 -7.07
CA THR A 462 -9.20 -8.11 -6.67
C THR A 462 -9.04 -6.59 -6.87
N ARG A 463 -7.90 -6.06 -6.42
CA ARG A 463 -7.39 -4.72 -6.75
C ARG A 463 -6.31 -4.87 -7.82
N GLY A 464 -6.35 -4.05 -8.87
CA GLY A 464 -5.28 -3.97 -9.85
C GLY A 464 -4.02 -3.34 -9.22
N GLU A 465 -2.88 -4.03 -9.25
CA GLU A 465 -1.66 -3.56 -8.59
C GLU A 465 -1.02 -2.35 -9.29
N TYR A 466 -1.12 -2.33 -10.62
CA TYR A 466 -0.75 -1.16 -11.41
C TYR A 466 -1.83 -0.09 -11.40
N SER A 467 -3.09 -0.47 -11.68
CA SER A 467 -4.20 0.46 -11.90
C SER A 467 -4.84 1.01 -10.63
N ASN A 468 -4.64 0.35 -9.48
CA ASN A 468 -5.35 0.60 -8.22
C ASN A 468 -6.89 0.38 -8.27
N ALA A 469 -7.46 0.03 -9.43
CA ALA A 469 -8.90 -0.19 -9.62
C ALA A 469 -9.40 -1.44 -8.89
N ALA A 470 -10.63 -1.40 -8.37
CA ALA A 470 -11.37 -2.63 -8.08
C ALA A 470 -11.78 -3.31 -9.40
N VAL A 471 -11.62 -4.64 -9.51
CA VAL A 471 -11.95 -5.39 -10.73
C VAL A 471 -12.64 -6.72 -10.40
N TYR A 472 -13.50 -7.19 -11.32
CA TYR A 472 -14.29 -8.41 -11.22
C TYR A 472 -14.10 -9.31 -12.44
N TRP A 473 -13.72 -10.56 -12.23
CA TRP A 473 -13.61 -11.61 -13.24
C TRP A 473 -14.92 -12.39 -13.32
N ASN A 474 -15.55 -12.40 -14.49
CA ASN A 474 -16.67 -13.30 -14.78
C ASN A 474 -16.11 -14.63 -15.31
N GLY A 475 -16.12 -15.68 -14.50
CA GLY A 475 -15.55 -16.98 -14.85
C GLY A 475 -16.24 -17.67 -16.04
N ARG A 476 -17.54 -17.42 -16.26
CA ARG A 476 -18.28 -17.96 -17.42
C ARG A 476 -17.86 -17.27 -18.73
N LYS A 477 -17.61 -15.95 -18.70
CA LYS A 477 -17.21 -15.17 -19.88
C LYS A 477 -15.70 -15.02 -20.07
N LYS A 478 -14.89 -15.39 -19.08
CA LYS A 478 -13.43 -15.23 -19.06
C LYS A 478 -12.98 -13.79 -19.33
N THR A 479 -13.67 -12.83 -18.71
CA THR A 479 -13.44 -11.40 -18.88
C THR A 479 -13.35 -10.66 -17.55
N TRP A 480 -12.47 -9.65 -17.49
CA TRP A 480 -12.43 -8.68 -16.39
C TRP A 480 -13.35 -7.49 -16.69
N THR A 481 -14.24 -7.19 -15.76
CA THR A 481 -14.90 -5.88 -15.65
C THR A 481 -14.10 -4.99 -14.71
N VAL A 482 -13.76 -3.77 -15.15
CA VAL A 482 -13.20 -2.73 -14.26
C VAL A 482 -14.35 -2.09 -13.51
N LEU A 483 -14.36 -2.20 -12.17
CA LEU A 483 -15.37 -1.58 -11.31
C LEU A 483 -14.96 -0.17 -10.85
N GLY A 484 -13.76 0.28 -11.23
CA GLY A 484 -13.23 1.59 -10.87
C GLY A 484 -12.85 1.73 -9.39
N GLY A 485 -12.67 2.98 -8.95
CA GLY A 485 -12.31 3.30 -7.57
C GLY A 485 -10.83 3.08 -7.26
N LEU A 486 -10.15 4.11 -6.75
CA LEU A 486 -8.75 4.11 -6.35
C LEU A 486 -8.64 3.39 -5.00
N ALA A 487 -8.75 2.06 -5.04
CA ALA A 487 -8.68 1.22 -3.86
C ALA A 487 -7.24 1.21 -3.31
N PHE A 488 -7.13 1.19 -1.99
CA PHE A 488 -5.87 1.03 -1.28
C PHE A 488 -5.59 -0.45 -0.94
N THR A 489 -6.50 -1.12 -0.22
CA THR A 489 -6.40 -2.57 0.05
C THR A 489 -7.12 -3.39 -1.01
N GLY A 490 -6.98 -4.73 -0.93
CA GLY A 490 -7.84 -5.66 -1.66
C GLY A 490 -9.34 -5.42 -1.38
N VAL A 491 -10.20 -6.09 -2.13
CA VAL A 491 -11.66 -5.90 -2.09
C VAL A 491 -12.36 -7.05 -1.34
N LYS A 492 -13.56 -6.82 -0.81
CA LYS A 492 -14.35 -7.83 -0.10
C LYS A 492 -15.69 -8.07 -0.82
N PRO A 493 -15.82 -9.12 -1.64
CA PRO A 493 -17.10 -9.48 -2.25
C PRO A 493 -18.06 -10.07 -1.22
N PHE A 494 -19.37 -9.93 -1.47
CA PHE A 494 -20.47 -10.48 -0.68
C PHE A 494 -21.74 -10.58 -1.53
N LEU A 495 -22.79 -11.22 -0.99
CA LEU A 495 -24.11 -11.29 -1.63
C LEU A 495 -25.07 -10.28 -1.00
N THR A 496 -25.87 -9.60 -1.82
CA THR A 496 -27.01 -8.81 -1.33
C THR A 496 -28.09 -9.73 -0.74
N PRO A 497 -29.09 -9.19 -0.01
CA PRO A 497 -30.26 -9.96 0.41
C PRO A 497 -31.14 -10.46 -0.75
N SER A 498 -30.83 -10.07 -2.00
CA SER A 498 -31.45 -10.58 -3.24
C SER A 498 -30.56 -11.58 -3.98
N GLY A 499 -29.44 -12.02 -3.39
CA GLY A 499 -28.50 -12.97 -4.01
C GLY A 499 -27.62 -12.38 -5.12
N HIS A 500 -27.66 -11.07 -5.37
CA HIS A 500 -26.79 -10.42 -6.36
C HIS A 500 -25.38 -10.23 -5.80
N LEU A 501 -24.39 -10.23 -6.68
CA LEU A 501 -23.01 -9.90 -6.30
C LEU A 501 -22.91 -8.44 -5.84
N ALA A 502 -22.14 -8.21 -4.78
CA ALA A 502 -21.75 -6.89 -4.30
C ALA A 502 -20.30 -6.93 -3.79
N VAL A 503 -19.66 -5.77 -3.70
CA VAL A 503 -18.25 -5.67 -3.31
C VAL A 503 -18.00 -4.42 -2.48
N PHE A 504 -17.24 -4.57 -1.40
CA PHE A 504 -16.64 -3.46 -0.67
C PHE A 504 -15.23 -3.15 -1.19
N ALA A 505 -14.94 -1.87 -1.30
CA ALA A 505 -13.60 -1.33 -1.54
C ALA A 505 -13.36 -0.12 -0.61
N ARG A 506 -12.10 0.29 -0.46
CA ARG A 506 -11.68 1.28 0.52
C ARG A 506 -10.45 2.03 0.01
N ASP A 507 -10.43 3.35 0.19
CA ASP A 507 -9.30 4.22 -0.21
C ASP A 507 -8.24 4.33 0.90
N GLY A 508 -7.17 5.10 0.65
CA GLY A 508 -6.12 5.42 1.63
C GLY A 508 -6.57 6.35 2.76
N GLN A 509 -7.80 6.88 2.71
CA GLN A 509 -8.44 7.51 3.86
C GLN A 509 -8.99 6.49 4.86
N GLY A 510 -9.14 5.24 4.44
CA GLY A 510 -9.90 4.22 5.16
C GLY A 510 -11.41 4.35 4.93
N GLN A 511 -11.86 5.22 4.03
CA GLN A 511 -13.27 5.44 3.75
C GLN A 511 -13.84 4.24 2.99
N LEU A 512 -14.86 3.60 3.59
CA LEU A 512 -15.50 2.42 3.03
C LEU A 512 -16.53 2.81 1.94
N TYR A 513 -16.49 2.11 0.80
CA TYR A 513 -17.46 2.21 -0.30
C TYR A 513 -17.98 0.82 -0.66
N PHE A 514 -19.17 0.73 -1.26
CA PHE A 514 -19.65 -0.51 -1.88
C PHE A 514 -20.27 -0.28 -3.28
N ARG A 515 -20.13 -1.29 -4.15
CA ARG A 515 -20.79 -1.38 -5.47
C ARG A 515 -21.61 -2.68 -5.50
N ARG A 516 -22.72 -2.71 -6.25
CA ARG A 516 -23.54 -3.94 -6.39
C ARG A 516 -24.05 -4.15 -7.81
N ALA A 517 -24.22 -5.41 -8.20
CA ALA A 517 -24.79 -5.80 -9.47
C ALA A 517 -26.30 -5.48 -9.52
N SER A 518 -26.75 -4.88 -10.63
CA SER A 518 -28.16 -4.64 -10.92
C SER A 518 -28.91 -5.93 -11.29
N VAL A 519 -28.17 -6.92 -11.81
CA VAL A 519 -28.65 -8.24 -12.25
C VAL A 519 -27.90 -9.37 -11.53
N ALA A 520 -28.46 -10.58 -11.55
CA ALA A 520 -27.83 -11.75 -10.93
C ALA A 520 -26.56 -12.24 -11.68
N THR A 521 -26.45 -11.94 -12.97
CA THR A 521 -25.35 -12.34 -13.86
C THR A 521 -24.66 -11.10 -14.47
N PRO A 522 -23.85 -10.36 -13.71
CA PRO A 522 -23.20 -9.16 -14.23
C PRO A 522 -22.15 -9.48 -15.30
N GLU A 523 -22.23 -8.77 -16.43
CA GLU A 523 -21.44 -9.08 -17.64
C GLU A 523 -20.43 -7.99 -18.01
N ASN A 524 -20.68 -6.76 -17.58
CA ASN A 524 -19.95 -5.54 -17.93
C ASN A 524 -20.16 -4.47 -16.84
N ASP A 525 -19.56 -3.28 -16.97
CA ASP A 525 -19.66 -2.26 -15.93
C ASP A 525 -21.09 -1.72 -15.73
N ALA A 526 -21.85 -1.56 -16.81
CA ALA A 526 -23.26 -1.16 -16.78
C ALA A 526 -24.17 -2.16 -16.01
N SER A 527 -23.68 -3.38 -15.76
CA SER A 527 -24.33 -4.35 -14.87
C SER A 527 -24.17 -4.01 -13.38
N TRP A 528 -23.51 -2.91 -13.01
CA TRP A 528 -23.22 -2.51 -11.63
C TRP A 528 -23.66 -1.06 -11.34
N SER A 529 -24.26 -0.83 -10.18
CA SER A 529 -24.62 0.50 -9.67
C SER A 529 -23.42 1.44 -9.58
N ALA A 530 -23.62 2.75 -9.40
CA ALA A 530 -22.55 3.61 -8.87
C ALA A 530 -22.00 3.09 -7.52
N TRP A 531 -20.81 3.55 -7.12
CA TRP A 531 -20.28 3.33 -5.77
C TRP A 531 -21.05 4.16 -4.74
N TYR A 532 -21.32 3.55 -3.58
CA TYR A 532 -21.97 4.19 -2.45
C TYR A 532 -21.00 4.32 -1.28
N ARG A 533 -20.74 5.55 -0.84
CA ARG A 533 -19.91 5.87 0.32
C ARG A 533 -20.66 5.56 1.63
N LEU A 534 -20.01 4.88 2.58
CA LEU A 534 -20.60 4.55 3.89
C LEU A 534 -20.18 5.51 5.01
N PRO A 535 -20.96 5.66 6.10
CA PRO A 535 -20.67 6.59 7.20
C PRO A 535 -19.55 6.11 8.16
N VAL A 536 -18.54 5.40 7.65
CA VAL A 536 -17.46 4.80 8.44
C VAL A 536 -16.10 4.93 7.75
N LEU A 537 -15.08 5.17 8.58
CA LEU A 537 -13.67 5.03 8.25
C LEU A 537 -13.19 3.76 8.96
N LEU A 538 -12.51 2.87 8.24
CA LEU A 538 -11.93 1.63 8.75
C LEU A 538 -10.43 1.60 8.44
N THR A 539 -9.64 0.97 9.30
CA THR A 539 -8.22 0.59 9.07
C THR A 539 -8.07 -0.88 8.68
N THR A 540 -9.18 -1.63 8.65
CA THR A 540 -9.20 -3.07 8.36
C THR A 540 -10.18 -3.39 7.25
N GLN A 541 -9.90 -4.46 6.50
CA GLN A 541 -10.87 -5.01 5.57
C GLN A 541 -12.16 -5.41 6.31
N PRO A 542 -13.35 -5.05 5.80
CA PRO A 542 -14.60 -5.40 6.46
C PRO A 542 -14.84 -6.91 6.47
N GLN A 543 -15.29 -7.43 7.61
CA GLN A 543 -15.97 -8.73 7.65
C GLN A 543 -17.47 -8.49 7.45
N VAL A 544 -18.11 -9.29 6.61
CA VAL A 544 -19.50 -9.11 6.18
C VAL A 544 -20.22 -10.44 6.18
N VAL A 545 -21.46 -10.43 6.65
CA VAL A 545 -22.43 -11.54 6.54
C VAL A 545 -23.78 -11.02 6.09
N THR A 546 -24.51 -11.83 5.32
CA THR A 546 -25.86 -11.52 4.85
C THR A 546 -26.84 -12.51 5.48
N VAL A 547 -27.77 -11.97 6.27
CA VAL A 547 -28.58 -12.71 7.25
C VAL A 547 -30.04 -12.37 7.04
N GLY A 548 -30.78 -13.27 6.39
CA GLY A 548 -32.15 -13.00 5.97
C GLY A 548 -32.23 -11.75 5.08
N LYS A 549 -32.97 -10.72 5.52
CA LYS A 549 -33.12 -9.45 4.80
C LYS A 549 -32.08 -8.38 5.18
N GLN A 550 -30.98 -8.73 5.85
CA GLN A 550 -29.97 -7.76 6.31
C GLN A 550 -28.55 -8.07 5.82
N VAL A 551 -27.80 -7.04 5.42
CA VAL A 551 -26.34 -7.09 5.35
C VAL A 551 -25.78 -6.52 6.65
N ARG A 552 -24.81 -7.21 7.24
CA ARG A 552 -24.20 -6.91 8.53
C ARG A 552 -22.69 -6.89 8.37
N VAL A 553 -22.05 -5.82 8.81
CA VAL A 553 -20.62 -5.53 8.57
C VAL A 553 -19.93 -5.16 9.87
N VAL A 554 -18.73 -5.67 10.09
CA VAL A 554 -17.83 -5.29 11.19
C VAL A 554 -16.46 -4.92 10.66
N GLY A 555 -15.86 -3.86 11.20
CA GLY A 555 -14.48 -3.47 10.97
C GLY A 555 -13.94 -2.58 12.08
N MET A 556 -12.61 -2.45 12.18
CA MET A 556 -11.94 -1.54 13.11
C MET A 556 -11.68 -0.17 12.45
N GLY A 557 -11.86 0.92 13.21
CA GLY A 557 -11.50 2.28 12.81
C GLY A 557 -10.08 2.69 13.24
N ALA A 558 -9.60 3.82 12.70
CA ALA A 558 -8.30 4.42 13.06
C ALA A 558 -8.23 4.95 14.52
N ASP A 559 -9.36 4.95 15.22
CA ASP A 559 -9.46 5.17 16.66
C ASP A 559 -9.14 3.90 17.50
N GLY A 560 -9.04 2.73 16.86
CA GLY A 560 -8.84 1.44 17.51
C GLY A 560 -10.14 0.79 18.01
N TYR A 561 -11.31 1.31 17.64
CA TYR A 561 -12.61 0.73 18.01
C TYR A 561 -13.21 -0.10 16.87
N TYR A 562 -13.89 -1.20 17.22
CA TYR A 562 -14.72 -1.93 16.26
C TYR A 562 -16.08 -1.23 16.07
N TYR A 563 -16.45 -1.04 14.81
CA TYR A 563 -17.73 -0.52 14.35
C TYR A 563 -18.58 -1.61 13.72
N TYR A 564 -19.86 -1.60 14.04
CA TYR A 564 -20.89 -2.47 13.47
C TYR A 564 -21.85 -1.64 12.60
N LEU A 565 -22.01 -2.05 11.35
CA LEU A 565 -22.96 -1.46 10.41
C LEU A 565 -23.99 -2.50 9.97
N ARG A 566 -25.25 -2.07 9.80
CA ARG A 566 -26.31 -2.91 9.24
C ARG A 566 -27.22 -2.13 8.27
N SER A 567 -27.72 -2.81 7.24
CA SER A 567 -28.70 -2.30 6.29
C SER A 567 -29.68 -3.39 5.86
N THR A 568 -30.94 -3.01 5.63
CA THR A 568 -32.01 -3.88 5.08
C THR A 568 -32.31 -3.61 3.60
N ASP A 569 -31.94 -2.43 3.10
CA ASP A 569 -32.35 -1.87 1.81
C ASP A 569 -31.16 -1.60 0.87
N MET A 570 -29.93 -1.74 1.36
CA MET A 570 -28.68 -1.32 0.71
C MET A 570 -28.65 0.18 0.36
N ARG A 571 -29.38 1.02 1.11
CA ARG A 571 -29.39 2.49 0.96
C ARG A 571 -29.19 3.16 2.33
N SER A 572 -29.96 2.74 3.32
CA SER A 572 -29.94 3.20 4.70
C SER A 572 -29.01 2.33 5.53
N TRP A 573 -27.96 2.91 6.11
CA TRP A 573 -26.96 2.19 6.90
C TRP A 573 -26.92 2.70 8.33
N GLN A 574 -27.35 1.87 9.28
CA GLN A 574 -27.22 2.14 10.71
C GLN A 574 -25.81 1.77 11.16
N LYS A 575 -25.13 2.70 11.86
CA LYS A 575 -23.80 2.50 12.44
C LYS A 575 -23.88 2.53 13.97
N SER A 576 -23.12 1.65 14.60
CA SER A 576 -22.91 1.59 16.04
C SER A 576 -21.46 1.19 16.35
N ARG A 577 -21.02 1.37 17.59
CA ARG A 577 -19.70 0.91 18.08
C ARG A 577 -19.91 -0.28 18.99
N LEU A 578 -19.02 -1.27 18.94
CA LEU A 578 -19.02 -2.37 19.90
C LEU A 578 -18.56 -1.88 21.29
N PRO A 579 -18.78 -2.69 22.35
CA PRO A 579 -18.07 -2.52 23.62
C PRO A 579 -16.55 -2.47 23.42
N VAL A 580 -15.86 -1.73 24.28
CA VAL A 580 -14.41 -1.50 24.15
C VAL A 580 -13.63 -2.76 24.53
N LEU A 581 -12.92 -3.35 23.58
CA LEU A 581 -11.85 -4.31 23.87
C LEU A 581 -10.56 -3.52 24.11
N LYS A 582 -10.03 -3.60 25.34
CA LYS A 582 -8.77 -2.93 25.70
C LYS A 582 -7.62 -3.53 24.87
N THR A 583 -6.78 -2.69 24.30
CA THR A 583 -5.66 -3.11 23.42
C THR A 583 -6.08 -4.04 22.28
N ALA A 584 -7.25 -3.80 21.66
CA ALA A 584 -7.69 -4.52 20.47
C ALA A 584 -6.68 -4.45 19.31
N SER A 585 -6.54 -5.55 18.56
CA SER A 585 -5.77 -5.63 17.31
C SER A 585 -6.67 -5.64 16.06
N GLN A 586 -6.05 -5.53 14.89
CA GLN A 586 -6.72 -5.60 13.60
C GLN A 586 -7.15 -7.04 13.22
N THR A 587 -6.75 -8.05 14.00
CA THR A 587 -7.12 -9.46 13.80
C THR A 587 -8.47 -9.77 14.45
N PHE A 588 -9.49 -10.04 13.64
CA PHE A 588 -10.81 -10.48 14.11
C PHE A 588 -11.58 -11.28 13.05
N ALA A 589 -12.53 -12.09 13.50
CA ALA A 589 -13.48 -12.83 12.67
C ALA A 589 -14.92 -12.54 13.10
N LEU A 590 -15.80 -12.32 12.12
CA LEU A 590 -17.25 -12.23 12.31
C LEU A 590 -17.86 -13.61 12.07
N LEU A 591 -18.62 -14.11 13.05
CA LEU A 591 -19.12 -15.48 13.11
C LEU A 591 -20.65 -15.50 13.05
N GLN A 592 -21.22 -16.49 12.36
CA GLN A 592 -22.67 -16.64 12.19
C GLN A 592 -23.13 -18.09 12.40
N HIS A 593 -24.27 -18.26 13.05
CA HIS A 593 -25.06 -19.51 13.04
C HIS A 593 -26.55 -19.13 13.03
N GLY A 594 -27.25 -19.49 11.95
CA GLY A 594 -28.61 -18.98 11.71
C GLY A 594 -28.64 -17.45 11.64
N THR A 595 -29.39 -16.82 12.56
CA THR A 595 -29.43 -15.36 12.74
C THR A 595 -28.46 -14.85 13.81
N GLN A 596 -27.95 -15.73 14.67
CA GLN A 596 -27.09 -15.38 15.79
C GLN A 596 -25.67 -15.06 15.29
N LEU A 597 -25.08 -13.98 15.82
CA LEU A 597 -23.71 -13.59 15.53
C LEU A 597 -22.83 -13.57 16.78
N TRP A 598 -21.55 -13.88 16.57
CA TRP A 598 -20.45 -13.69 17.52
C TRP A 598 -19.32 -12.94 16.81
N MET A 599 -18.41 -12.36 17.58
CA MET A 599 -17.17 -11.78 17.08
C MET A 599 -16.01 -12.30 17.91
N LEU A 600 -15.06 -12.98 17.27
CA LEU A 600 -13.80 -13.40 17.88
C LEU A 600 -12.74 -12.36 17.51
N ALA A 601 -12.08 -11.77 18.50
CA ALA A 601 -11.10 -10.70 18.34
C ALA A 601 -9.84 -10.97 19.17
N GLN A 602 -8.70 -10.47 18.69
CA GLN A 602 -7.40 -10.59 19.34
C GLN A 602 -6.99 -9.26 20.00
N THR A 603 -6.29 -9.32 21.13
CA THR A 603 -5.56 -8.16 21.69
C THR A 603 -4.15 -8.07 21.13
N LEU A 604 -3.49 -6.91 21.24
CA LEU A 604 -2.09 -6.72 20.87
C LEU A 604 -1.10 -7.62 21.66
N LYS A 605 -1.55 -8.32 22.71
CA LYS A 605 -0.77 -9.37 23.39
C LYS A 605 -0.90 -10.74 22.74
N GLY A 606 -1.94 -10.98 21.96
CA GLY A 606 -2.27 -12.27 21.36
C GLY A 606 -3.52 -12.95 21.93
N GLU A 607 -3.99 -12.48 23.08
CA GLU A 607 -5.15 -13.02 23.81
C GLU A 607 -6.42 -13.00 22.93
N LEU A 608 -7.16 -14.11 22.85
CA LEU A 608 -8.44 -14.19 22.15
C LEU A 608 -9.62 -13.87 23.07
N TRP A 609 -10.55 -13.07 22.56
CA TRP A 609 -11.77 -12.63 23.25
C TRP A 609 -12.98 -12.77 22.33
N ILE A 610 -14.16 -13.05 22.90
CA ILE A 610 -15.42 -13.22 22.16
C ILE A 610 -16.54 -12.33 22.71
N SER A 611 -17.32 -11.74 21.80
CA SER A 611 -18.56 -10.99 22.08
C SER A 611 -19.72 -11.57 21.27
N VAL A 612 -20.96 -11.39 21.75
CA VAL A 612 -22.20 -11.94 21.20
C VAL A 612 -23.15 -10.80 20.83
N HIS A 613 -23.80 -10.86 19.66
CA HIS A 613 -24.79 -9.85 19.25
C HIS A 613 -26.22 -10.30 19.52
N HIS A 614 -26.99 -9.54 20.29
CA HIS A 614 -28.42 -9.78 20.52
C HIS A 614 -29.25 -8.71 19.81
N GLU A 615 -30.30 -9.10 19.07
CA GLU A 615 -31.06 -8.18 18.20
C GLU A 615 -31.65 -6.94 18.90
N LYS A 616 -32.00 -7.05 20.18
CA LYS A 616 -32.60 -5.95 20.97
C LYS A 616 -31.58 -5.04 21.65
N SER A 617 -30.45 -5.59 22.13
CA SER A 617 -29.46 -4.88 22.96
C SER A 617 -28.12 -4.64 22.26
N GLY A 618 -27.93 -5.15 21.05
CA GLY A 618 -26.67 -5.07 20.31
C GLY A 618 -25.60 -6.01 20.84
N TRP A 619 -24.34 -5.61 20.71
CA TRP A 619 -23.17 -6.40 21.12
C TRP A 619 -22.99 -6.39 22.64
N GLY A 620 -22.98 -7.58 23.24
CA GLY A 620 -22.71 -7.82 24.66
C GLY A 620 -21.22 -7.65 25.02
N PRO A 621 -20.89 -7.67 26.33
CA PRO A 621 -19.52 -7.50 26.80
C PRO A 621 -18.56 -8.56 26.24
N TRP A 622 -17.27 -8.22 26.24
CA TRP A 622 -16.22 -9.16 25.87
C TRP A 622 -15.97 -10.18 26.98
N SER A 623 -15.87 -11.45 26.59
CA SER A 623 -15.46 -12.57 27.46
C SER A 623 -14.19 -13.22 26.91
N VAL A 624 -13.38 -13.84 27.76
CA VAL A 624 -12.11 -14.46 27.36
C VAL A 624 -12.37 -15.79 26.63
N ALA A 625 -11.67 -16.03 25.53
CA ALA A 625 -11.62 -17.32 24.83
C ALA A 625 -10.29 -18.02 25.17
N ALA A 626 -10.18 -18.50 26.41
CA ALA A 626 -8.90 -18.82 27.06
C ALA A 626 -8.19 -20.02 26.42
N GLY A 627 -7.08 -19.76 25.72
CA GLY A 627 -6.18 -20.72 25.07
C GLY A 627 -4.81 -20.08 24.79
N PRO A 628 -3.94 -20.71 23.97
CA PRO A 628 -2.65 -20.15 23.59
C PRO A 628 -2.78 -18.77 22.92
N ASP A 629 -1.80 -17.90 23.16
CA ASP A 629 -1.73 -16.61 22.48
C ASP A 629 -1.58 -16.80 20.96
N SER A 630 -2.35 -16.03 20.20
CA SER A 630 -2.18 -15.94 18.75
C SER A 630 -1.20 -14.81 18.38
N GLN A 631 -0.57 -14.89 17.22
CA GLN A 631 0.14 -13.76 16.58
C GLN A 631 -0.51 -13.30 15.27
N GLY A 632 -1.79 -13.61 15.08
CA GLY A 632 -2.57 -13.19 13.91
C GLY A 632 -2.96 -14.36 13.02
N GLY A 633 -3.18 -14.07 11.74
CA GLY A 633 -3.56 -15.09 10.74
C GLY A 633 -4.85 -15.82 11.09
N LEU A 634 -5.86 -15.12 11.61
CA LEU A 634 -7.10 -15.70 12.10
C LEU A 634 -8.15 -15.86 10.98
N THR A 635 -8.60 -17.10 10.75
CA THR A 635 -9.85 -17.39 10.05
C THR A 635 -10.68 -18.33 10.93
N ALA A 636 -11.94 -17.98 11.19
CA ALA A 636 -12.80 -18.75 12.07
C ALA A 636 -14.23 -18.85 11.52
N LEU A 637 -14.90 -19.97 11.80
CA LEU A 637 -16.25 -20.29 11.32
C LEU A 637 -17.01 -21.13 12.35
N VAL A 638 -18.35 -21.12 12.27
CA VAL A 638 -19.21 -21.91 13.14
C VAL A 638 -19.84 -23.06 12.36
N THR A 639 -19.72 -24.27 12.89
CA THR A 639 -20.39 -25.46 12.35
C THR A 639 -21.87 -25.48 12.70
N ASP A 640 -22.62 -26.31 11.99
CA ASP A 640 -24.08 -26.49 12.16
C ASP A 640 -24.45 -26.93 13.59
N LYS A 641 -23.51 -27.55 14.32
CA LYS A 641 -23.62 -28.00 15.72
C LYS A 641 -23.21 -26.94 16.77
N LYS A 642 -23.07 -25.66 16.38
CA LYS A 642 -22.54 -24.54 17.20
C LYS A 642 -21.12 -24.78 17.76
N ILE A 643 -20.29 -25.56 17.07
CA ILE A 643 -18.85 -25.64 17.36
C ILE A 643 -18.14 -24.58 16.53
N LEU A 644 -17.44 -23.66 17.19
CA LEU A 644 -16.50 -22.73 16.58
C LEU A 644 -15.20 -23.48 16.25
N LEU A 645 -14.76 -23.33 15.00
CA LEU A 645 -13.42 -23.70 14.54
C LEU A 645 -12.65 -22.40 14.29
N ALA A 646 -11.55 -22.20 15.00
CA ALA A 646 -10.67 -21.04 14.83
C ALA A 646 -9.28 -21.51 14.40
N TYR A 647 -8.91 -21.22 13.16
CA TYR A 647 -7.56 -21.43 12.62
C TYR A 647 -6.76 -20.14 12.80
N TYR A 648 -5.61 -20.21 13.46
CA TYR A 648 -4.79 -19.04 13.79
C TYR A 648 -3.31 -19.38 13.80
N ARG A 649 -2.47 -18.35 13.78
CA ARG A 649 -1.02 -18.50 13.98
C ARG A 649 -0.71 -18.48 15.47
N ASN A 650 -0.16 -19.57 15.99
CA ASN A 650 0.29 -19.64 17.38
C ASN A 650 1.49 -18.71 17.61
N ARG A 651 1.55 -18.06 18.77
CA ARG A 651 2.57 -17.03 19.08
C ARG A 651 3.93 -17.59 19.47
N ALA A 652 3.99 -18.83 19.96
CA ALA A 652 5.24 -19.45 20.43
C ALA A 652 6.12 -20.00 19.29
N ASP A 653 5.51 -20.56 18.24
CA ASP A 653 6.19 -21.30 17.17
C ASP A 653 5.86 -20.79 15.75
N GLY A 654 4.82 -19.96 15.57
CA GLY A 654 4.39 -19.50 14.25
C GLY A 654 3.58 -20.52 13.43
N HIS A 655 3.29 -21.69 13.98
CA HIS A 655 2.55 -22.76 13.29
C HIS A 655 1.05 -22.45 13.17
N LEU A 656 0.37 -23.21 12.30
CA LEU A 656 -1.08 -23.20 12.12
C LEU A 656 -1.75 -24.05 13.19
N TYR A 657 -2.41 -23.40 14.14
CA TYR A 657 -3.18 -24.09 15.18
C TYR A 657 -4.69 -24.00 14.87
N LEU A 658 -5.41 -25.09 15.17
CA LEU A 658 -6.87 -25.12 15.23
C LEU A 658 -7.30 -25.19 16.69
N ALA A 659 -8.04 -24.19 17.15
CA ALA A 659 -8.82 -24.27 18.38
C ALA A 659 -10.29 -24.59 18.06
N GLN A 660 -10.86 -25.54 18.79
CA GLN A 660 -12.26 -25.96 18.68
C GLN A 660 -12.97 -25.70 20.00
N GLY A 661 -14.18 -25.13 19.98
CA GLY A 661 -14.93 -24.85 21.20
C GLY A 661 -16.43 -24.69 20.95
N ARG A 662 -17.27 -25.03 21.93
CA ARG A 662 -18.73 -24.90 21.81
C ARG A 662 -19.16 -23.48 22.14
N LEU A 663 -19.91 -22.85 21.23
CA LEU A 663 -20.48 -21.52 21.47
C LEU A 663 -21.71 -21.60 22.38
N GLY A 664 -21.75 -20.72 23.37
CA GLY A 664 -22.94 -20.41 24.16
C GLY A 664 -23.75 -19.27 23.54
N ASP A 665 -25.01 -19.17 23.97
CA ASP A 665 -25.97 -18.16 23.50
C ASP A 665 -26.09 -16.92 24.42
N ASP A 666 -25.33 -16.84 25.53
CA ASP A 666 -25.18 -15.66 26.41
C ASP A 666 -23.72 -15.17 26.38
N ALA A 667 -23.52 -13.86 26.20
CA ALA A 667 -22.24 -13.15 26.26
C ALA A 667 -21.46 -13.32 27.58
N ARG A 668 -22.12 -13.74 28.68
CA ARG A 668 -21.47 -14.00 29.97
C ARG A 668 -20.70 -15.33 30.03
N SER A 669 -20.98 -16.26 29.13
CA SER A 669 -20.30 -17.56 29.11
C SER A 669 -18.95 -17.46 28.40
N ALA A 670 -17.86 -17.41 29.18
CA ALA A 670 -16.50 -17.47 28.64
C ALA A 670 -16.29 -18.72 27.77
N LEU A 671 -15.79 -18.54 26.55
CA LEU A 671 -15.56 -19.64 25.62
C LEU A 671 -14.41 -20.51 26.12
N ARG A 672 -14.73 -21.78 26.38
CA ARG A 672 -13.75 -22.83 26.66
C ARG A 672 -13.47 -23.60 25.37
N TRP A 673 -12.21 -23.63 24.96
CA TRP A 673 -11.77 -24.55 23.91
C TRP A 673 -11.83 -25.98 24.44
N THR A 674 -12.44 -26.88 23.66
CA THR A 674 -12.52 -28.33 23.93
C THR A 674 -11.35 -29.09 23.31
N SER A 675 -10.67 -28.48 22.34
CA SER A 675 -9.43 -28.97 21.73
C SER A 675 -8.61 -27.80 21.20
N VAL A 676 -7.29 -27.90 21.28
CA VAL A 676 -6.34 -27.01 20.58
C VAL A 676 -5.21 -27.89 20.05
N THR A 677 -4.97 -27.87 18.74
CA THR A 677 -4.00 -28.74 18.07
C THR A 677 -3.23 -28.00 16.99
N ASP A 678 -1.93 -28.30 16.85
CA ASP A 678 -1.18 -27.99 15.63
C ASP A 678 -1.82 -28.71 14.43
N GLN A 679 -1.81 -28.06 13.27
CA GLN A 679 -2.37 -28.51 12.00
C GLN A 679 -1.38 -28.39 10.84
N GLY A 680 -0.28 -27.66 11.01
CA GLY A 680 0.64 -27.36 9.92
C GLY A 680 1.70 -26.30 10.25
N PRO A 681 2.71 -26.19 9.38
CA PRO A 681 3.94 -25.42 9.63
C PRO A 681 3.74 -23.90 9.61
N GLU A 682 4.83 -23.18 9.88
CA GLU A 682 4.89 -21.73 9.80
C GLU A 682 4.31 -21.13 8.49
N PHE A 683 3.37 -20.20 8.66
CA PHE A 683 2.66 -19.56 7.56
C PHE A 683 2.62 -18.03 7.70
N GLN A 684 2.28 -17.34 6.63
CA GLN A 684 2.00 -15.90 6.59
C GLN A 684 0.53 -15.63 6.23
N ASP A 685 0.09 -14.38 6.40
CA ASP A 685 -1.30 -13.95 6.16
C ASP A 685 -2.34 -14.75 6.96
N ALA A 686 -3.61 -14.74 6.54
CA ALA A 686 -4.70 -15.53 7.12
C ALA A 686 -4.98 -16.78 6.25
N PRO A 687 -5.35 -17.93 6.85
CA PRO A 687 -5.58 -19.16 6.11
C PRO A 687 -6.93 -19.10 5.37
N ALA A 688 -6.96 -19.54 4.12
CA ALA A 688 -8.22 -19.83 3.45
C ALA A 688 -8.79 -21.12 4.05
N VAL A 689 -10.08 -21.12 4.40
CA VAL A 689 -10.78 -22.25 5.00
C VAL A 689 -12.12 -22.42 4.29
N LEU A 690 -12.36 -23.61 3.76
CA LEU A 690 -13.57 -23.98 3.02
C LEU A 690 -14.16 -25.26 3.63
N LYS A 691 -15.46 -25.24 3.92
CA LYS A 691 -16.28 -26.44 4.09
C LYS A 691 -16.95 -26.71 2.74
N THR A 692 -16.72 -27.88 2.15
CA THR A 692 -17.31 -28.24 0.86
C THR A 692 -18.79 -28.60 0.99
N ARG A 693 -19.50 -28.70 -0.14
CA ARG A 693 -20.86 -29.25 -0.24
C ARG A 693 -20.93 -30.73 0.19
N SER A 694 -19.84 -31.48 0.06
CA SER A 694 -19.70 -32.84 0.62
C SER A 694 -19.42 -32.89 2.13
N GLY A 695 -19.12 -31.74 2.76
CA GLY A 695 -18.82 -31.62 4.18
C GLY A 695 -17.34 -31.78 4.57
N SER A 696 -16.46 -32.12 3.61
CA SER A 696 -15.01 -32.10 3.78
C SER A 696 -14.49 -30.71 4.16
N MET A 697 -13.37 -30.69 4.89
CA MET A 697 -12.68 -29.44 5.24
C MET A 697 -11.41 -29.31 4.40
N VAL A 698 -11.29 -28.18 3.69
CA VAL A 698 -10.11 -27.79 2.93
C VAL A 698 -9.55 -26.51 3.54
N ILE A 699 -8.27 -26.55 3.94
CA ILE A 699 -7.52 -25.40 4.45
C ILE A 699 -6.35 -25.15 3.50
N ALA A 700 -6.04 -23.88 3.23
CA ALA A 700 -4.88 -23.47 2.43
C ALA A 700 -4.17 -22.26 3.06
N THR A 701 -2.84 -22.32 3.19
CA THR A 701 -2.02 -21.28 3.82
C THR A 701 -0.79 -20.96 2.97
N MET A 702 -0.37 -19.70 2.91
CA MET A 702 0.91 -19.32 2.30
C MET A 702 2.04 -19.61 3.31
N SER A 703 3.05 -20.39 2.93
CA SER A 703 4.24 -20.64 3.75
C SER A 703 4.95 -19.35 4.10
N ARG A 704 5.56 -19.25 5.30
CA ARG A 704 6.28 -18.05 5.80
C ARG A 704 7.29 -17.42 4.83
N THR A 705 7.83 -18.16 3.86
CA THR A 705 8.78 -17.66 2.85
C THR A 705 8.13 -17.14 1.56
N GLY A 706 6.80 -17.01 1.51
CA GLY A 706 6.05 -16.45 0.38
C GLY A 706 6.02 -17.29 -0.91
N LYS A 707 6.61 -18.49 -0.94
CA LYS A 707 6.90 -19.24 -2.19
C LYS A 707 6.20 -20.60 -2.35
N SER A 708 5.36 -21.01 -1.42
CA SER A 708 4.63 -22.28 -1.49
C SER A 708 3.34 -22.23 -0.70
N ILE A 709 2.32 -22.98 -1.14
CA ILE A 709 1.04 -23.07 -0.44
C ILE A 709 0.95 -24.44 0.23
N TRP A 710 0.71 -24.46 1.54
CA TRP A 710 0.36 -25.68 2.27
C TRP A 710 -1.14 -25.84 2.27
N THR A 711 -1.63 -27.03 1.92
CA THR A 711 -3.04 -27.39 1.99
C THR A 711 -3.26 -28.55 2.95
N ARG A 712 -4.45 -28.62 3.55
CA ARG A 712 -4.89 -29.74 4.39
C ARG A 712 -6.30 -30.13 3.94
N ILE A 713 -6.49 -31.39 3.55
CA ILE A 713 -7.76 -31.92 3.01
C ILE A 713 -8.11 -33.16 3.82
N ASP A 714 -9.18 -33.08 4.63
CA ASP A 714 -9.56 -34.15 5.59
C ASP A 714 -8.34 -34.70 6.35
N ASP A 715 -7.63 -33.77 7.01
CA ASP A 715 -6.41 -34.00 7.80
C ASP A 715 -5.13 -34.47 7.07
N ALA A 716 -5.15 -34.71 5.76
CA ALA A 716 -3.95 -34.97 4.96
C ALA A 716 -3.25 -33.66 4.52
N PRO A 717 -1.98 -33.39 4.90
CA PRO A 717 -1.24 -32.20 4.51
C PRO A 717 -0.49 -32.37 3.17
N THR A 718 -0.71 -31.46 2.22
CA THR A 718 -0.09 -31.44 0.88
C THR A 718 0.57 -30.09 0.60
N ARG A 719 1.84 -30.08 0.19
CA ARG A 719 2.58 -28.86 -0.18
C ARG A 719 2.60 -28.63 -1.68
N ILE A 720 2.00 -27.52 -2.11
CA ILE A 720 2.06 -27.03 -3.48
C ILE A 720 3.28 -26.09 -3.59
N LYS A 721 4.21 -26.39 -4.49
CA LYS A 721 5.36 -25.51 -4.80
C LYS A 721 4.88 -24.35 -5.69
N GLY A 722 5.42 -23.15 -5.46
CA GLY A 722 5.11 -21.96 -6.27
C GLY A 722 5.76 -21.97 -7.66
N PRO A 723 5.71 -20.85 -8.39
CA PRO A 723 5.68 -19.47 -7.87
C PRO A 723 4.29 -18.96 -7.45
N PHE A 724 4.13 -18.66 -6.16
CA PHE A 724 3.01 -17.89 -5.59
C PHE A 724 3.55 -16.61 -4.93
N ALA A 725 2.71 -15.63 -4.66
CA ALA A 725 3.06 -14.38 -3.96
C ALA A 725 1.97 -13.85 -2.99
N SER A 726 0.72 -14.35 -3.02
CA SER A 726 -0.33 -13.97 -2.07
C SER A 726 -0.82 -15.16 -1.25
N ALA A 727 -1.50 -14.86 -0.14
CA ALA A 727 -2.45 -15.80 0.46
C ALA A 727 -3.41 -16.37 -0.61
N PRO A 728 -3.79 -17.67 -0.51
CA PRO A 728 -4.78 -18.27 -1.39
C PRO A 728 -6.21 -17.80 -1.05
N THR A 729 -7.12 -18.01 -1.99
CA THR A 729 -8.56 -18.10 -1.76
C THR A 729 -9.06 -19.46 -2.24
N LEU A 730 -10.09 -19.99 -1.57
CA LEU A 730 -10.72 -21.28 -1.85
C LEU A 730 -12.20 -21.07 -2.22
N VAL A 731 -12.73 -21.91 -3.12
CA VAL A 731 -14.15 -21.88 -3.50
C VAL A 731 -14.60 -23.25 -3.99
N ASP A 732 -15.85 -23.61 -3.67
CA ASP A 732 -16.55 -24.79 -4.18
C ASP A 732 -17.44 -24.32 -5.35
N THR A 733 -17.19 -24.81 -6.57
CA THR A 733 -17.95 -24.51 -7.80
C THR A 733 -18.65 -25.77 -8.31
N ALA A 734 -19.55 -25.65 -9.28
CA ALA A 734 -20.19 -26.82 -9.92
C ALA A 734 -19.18 -27.90 -10.36
N ASP A 735 -18.00 -27.50 -10.81
CA ASP A 735 -16.93 -28.34 -11.34
C ASP A 735 -16.09 -29.03 -10.24
N GLY A 736 -15.98 -28.42 -9.06
CA GLY A 736 -15.29 -28.96 -7.89
C GLY A 736 -14.67 -27.87 -7.00
N VAL A 737 -13.63 -28.21 -6.23
CA VAL A 737 -12.95 -27.26 -5.33
C VAL A 737 -11.79 -26.58 -6.04
N MET A 738 -11.85 -25.25 -6.15
CA MET A 738 -10.84 -24.41 -6.78
C MET A 738 -10.00 -23.65 -5.75
N LEU A 739 -8.72 -23.45 -6.07
CA LEU A 739 -7.78 -22.61 -5.33
C LEU A 739 -7.18 -21.57 -6.28
N TYR A 740 -7.24 -20.29 -5.88
CA TYR A 740 -6.61 -19.19 -6.60
C TYR A 740 -5.61 -18.44 -5.72
N ALA A 741 -4.47 -18.05 -6.28
CA ALA A 741 -3.47 -17.20 -5.62
C ALA A 741 -2.72 -16.34 -6.64
N ARG A 742 -2.24 -15.16 -6.23
CA ARG A 742 -1.30 -14.36 -7.04
C ARG A 742 -0.07 -15.21 -7.33
N LYS A 743 0.30 -15.31 -8.60
CA LYS A 743 1.55 -15.94 -9.05
C LYS A 743 2.70 -14.95 -8.84
N ALA A 744 3.85 -15.40 -8.34
CA ALA A 744 5.06 -14.58 -8.38
C ALA A 744 5.57 -14.45 -9.83
N SER A 745 6.11 -13.29 -10.19
CA SER A 745 6.56 -12.98 -11.55
C SER A 745 7.72 -12.01 -11.50
N ASP A 746 8.77 -12.29 -12.27
CA ASP A 746 9.93 -11.40 -12.42
C ASP A 746 9.55 -10.06 -13.09
N ASN A 747 8.38 -10.01 -13.71
CA ASN A 747 7.78 -8.78 -14.21
C ASN A 747 6.62 -8.34 -13.30
N ARG A 748 6.93 -7.46 -12.33
CA ARG A 748 5.95 -6.92 -11.36
C ARG A 748 4.76 -6.20 -12.01
N TRP A 749 4.89 -5.71 -13.24
CA TRP A 749 3.82 -5.02 -13.97
C TRP A 749 2.68 -5.96 -14.38
N ILE A 750 2.93 -7.27 -14.47
CA ILE A 750 1.92 -8.26 -14.89
C ILE A 750 1.37 -9.00 -13.67
N GLN A 751 0.13 -8.67 -13.32
CA GLN A 751 -0.61 -9.32 -12.25
C GLN A 751 -1.25 -10.62 -12.76
N GLN A 752 -0.66 -11.77 -12.42
CA GLN A 752 -1.13 -13.10 -12.85
C GLN A 752 -1.63 -13.94 -11.67
N TYR A 753 -2.54 -14.87 -11.92
CA TYR A 753 -3.02 -15.81 -10.92
C TYR A 753 -2.77 -17.26 -11.32
N SER A 754 -2.29 -18.05 -10.37
CA SER A 754 -2.34 -19.51 -10.46
C SER A 754 -3.76 -19.95 -10.11
N ALA A 755 -4.31 -20.88 -10.90
CA ALA A 755 -5.62 -21.46 -10.73
C ALA A 755 -5.46 -22.98 -10.65
N LEU A 756 -5.90 -23.60 -9.56
CA LEU A 756 -5.77 -25.04 -9.33
C LEU A 756 -7.13 -25.66 -9.05
N HIS A 757 -7.37 -26.85 -9.58
CA HIS A 757 -8.56 -27.67 -9.30
C HIS A 757 -8.18 -28.89 -8.44
N LEU A 758 -9.05 -29.26 -7.51
CA LEU A 758 -8.87 -30.43 -6.64
C LEU A 758 -9.57 -31.67 -7.22
N VAL A 759 -8.78 -32.62 -7.71
CA VAL A 759 -9.25 -33.90 -8.27
C VAL A 759 -8.60 -35.04 -7.49
N ASP A 760 -9.37 -35.99 -6.98
CA ASP A 760 -8.89 -37.15 -6.21
C ASP A 760 -7.90 -36.79 -5.06
N LYS A 761 -8.22 -35.70 -4.37
CA LYS A 761 -7.41 -35.06 -3.31
C LYS A 761 -6.02 -34.54 -3.76
N GLN A 762 -5.76 -34.48 -5.06
CA GLN A 762 -4.58 -33.86 -5.67
C GLN A 762 -4.93 -32.53 -6.35
N TRP A 763 -4.02 -31.56 -6.26
CA TRP A 763 -4.16 -30.29 -6.97
C TRP A 763 -3.59 -30.42 -8.37
N GLN A 764 -4.40 -30.07 -9.37
CA GLN A 764 -4.04 -30.04 -10.78
C GLN A 764 -4.14 -28.61 -11.31
N ASP A 765 -3.29 -28.22 -12.26
CA ASP A 765 -3.38 -26.92 -12.91
C ASP A 765 -4.72 -26.77 -13.67
N SER A 766 -5.33 -25.60 -13.55
CA SER A 766 -6.55 -25.21 -14.24
C SER A 766 -6.28 -24.05 -15.21
N GLU A 767 -7.31 -23.60 -15.92
CA GLU A 767 -7.16 -22.55 -16.92
C GLU A 767 -6.71 -21.22 -16.28
N PRO A 768 -5.63 -20.58 -16.79
CA PRO A 768 -5.06 -19.40 -16.16
C PRO A 768 -5.99 -18.19 -16.28
N VAL A 769 -6.13 -17.45 -15.18
CA VAL A 769 -6.81 -16.15 -15.19
C VAL A 769 -5.87 -15.11 -15.81
N ILE A 770 -6.28 -14.51 -16.92
CA ILE A 770 -5.51 -13.44 -17.59
C ILE A 770 -5.31 -12.23 -16.67
N ALA A 771 -4.33 -11.38 -16.99
CA ALA A 771 -4.05 -10.20 -16.17
C ALA A 771 -5.25 -9.22 -16.13
N PRO A 772 -5.52 -8.59 -14.97
CA PRO A 772 -6.53 -7.56 -14.87
C PRO A 772 -6.09 -6.26 -15.60
N PRO A 773 -7.03 -5.40 -16.02
CA PRO A 773 -6.71 -4.17 -16.73
C PRO A 773 -5.83 -3.19 -15.94
N PHE A 774 -4.91 -2.55 -16.67
CA PHE A 774 -3.94 -1.58 -16.15
C PHE A 774 -4.50 -0.15 -15.98
N TYR A 775 -5.82 0.05 -16.14
CA TYR A 775 -6.47 1.37 -16.11
C TYR A 775 -7.69 1.42 -15.17
N GLY A 776 -8.27 2.61 -15.00
CA GLY A 776 -9.57 2.83 -14.34
C GLY A 776 -9.56 3.06 -12.82
N GLY A 777 -8.40 3.17 -12.16
CA GLY A 777 -8.34 3.58 -10.76
C GLY A 777 -8.55 5.09 -10.64
N HIS A 778 -9.75 5.50 -10.25
CA HIS A 778 -10.20 6.89 -10.14
C HIS A 778 -10.87 7.16 -8.81
N THR A 779 -11.24 8.40 -8.50
CA THR A 779 -12.09 8.69 -7.35
C THR A 779 -13.36 7.83 -7.32
N PHE A 780 -13.76 7.42 -6.11
CA PHE A 780 -14.94 6.58 -5.88
C PHE A 780 -16.29 7.29 -6.17
N ASP A 781 -16.29 8.58 -6.47
CA ASP A 781 -17.46 9.31 -6.98
C ASP A 781 -17.75 9.00 -8.47
N GLY A 782 -16.78 8.44 -9.20
CA GLY A 782 -16.91 8.12 -10.62
C GLY A 782 -16.81 9.33 -11.55
N SER A 783 -16.37 10.51 -11.09
CA SER A 783 -16.11 11.64 -11.97
C SER A 783 -14.80 11.42 -12.75
N THR A 784 -14.92 10.98 -14.00
CA THR A 784 -13.80 10.87 -14.94
C THR A 784 -13.80 12.07 -15.88
N ASP A 785 -13.38 13.24 -15.37
CA ASP A 785 -13.22 14.50 -16.14
C ASP A 785 -12.02 14.43 -17.13
N ILE A 786 -11.71 13.24 -17.67
CA ILE A 786 -10.43 12.89 -18.28
C ILE A 786 -10.66 12.12 -19.61
N PRO A 787 -10.79 12.83 -20.75
CA PRO A 787 -11.00 12.20 -22.06
C PRO A 787 -9.82 11.31 -22.54
N GLU A 788 -8.61 11.52 -22.02
CA GLU A 788 -7.38 10.88 -22.52
C GLU A 788 -7.27 9.37 -22.25
N GLN A 789 -8.16 8.78 -21.43
CA GLN A 789 -8.07 7.35 -21.09
C GLN A 789 -8.27 6.43 -22.30
N GLU A 790 -9.16 6.77 -23.23
CA GLU A 790 -9.35 6.02 -24.48
C GLU A 790 -8.11 6.14 -25.40
N GLN A 791 -7.45 7.31 -25.40
CA GLN A 791 -6.22 7.51 -26.17
C GLN A 791 -5.02 6.75 -25.57
N ALA A 792 -4.90 6.72 -24.24
CA ALA A 792 -3.89 5.91 -23.56
C ALA A 792 -4.06 4.41 -23.83
N GLN A 793 -5.32 3.93 -23.93
CA GLN A 793 -5.62 2.55 -24.31
C GLN A 793 -5.14 2.22 -25.74
N LEU A 794 -5.39 3.12 -26.70
CA LEU A 794 -4.90 2.98 -28.08
C LEU A 794 -3.36 2.98 -28.16
N GLN A 795 -2.71 3.93 -27.48
CA GLN A 795 -1.24 4.04 -27.48
C GLN A 795 -0.53 2.84 -26.83
N MET A 796 -1.11 2.24 -25.78
CA MET A 796 -0.52 1.03 -25.18
C MET A 796 -0.78 -0.25 -26.00
N GLN A 797 -1.92 -0.36 -26.69
CA GLN A 797 -2.14 -1.46 -27.63
C GLN A 797 -1.12 -1.43 -28.79
N GLN A 798 -0.78 -0.24 -29.28
CA GLN A 798 0.25 -0.04 -30.30
C GLN A 798 1.69 -0.33 -29.81
N ARG A 799 1.92 -0.48 -28.50
CA ARG A 799 3.23 -0.80 -27.92
C ARG A 799 3.43 -2.28 -27.58
N GLN A 800 2.46 -3.15 -27.84
CA GLN A 800 2.67 -4.59 -27.74
C GLN A 800 3.43 -5.09 -28.98
N PRO A 801 4.60 -5.75 -28.83
CA PRO A 801 5.24 -6.38 -29.98
C PRO A 801 4.35 -7.53 -30.48
N PRO A 802 4.15 -7.68 -31.81
CA PRO A 802 3.27 -8.71 -32.34
C PRO A 802 3.80 -10.10 -31.99
N GLN A 803 2.91 -10.99 -31.51
CA GLN A 803 3.24 -12.38 -31.29
C GLN A 803 3.66 -13.03 -32.61
N GLN A 804 4.97 -13.29 -32.76
CA GLN A 804 5.48 -14.07 -33.88
C GLN A 804 4.98 -15.50 -33.75
N ARG A 805 3.91 -15.83 -34.49
CA ARG A 805 3.54 -17.23 -34.75
C ARG A 805 4.73 -17.90 -35.44
N PRO A 806 5.18 -19.08 -34.98
CA PRO A 806 6.14 -19.88 -35.74
C PRO A 806 5.52 -20.23 -37.09
N GLN A 807 6.04 -19.63 -38.17
CA GLN A 807 5.64 -20.01 -39.52
C GLN A 807 6.22 -21.40 -39.81
N GLN A 808 5.34 -22.36 -40.14
CA GLN A 808 5.78 -23.63 -40.70
C GLN A 808 6.42 -23.35 -42.08
N PRO A 809 7.58 -23.96 -42.41
CA PRO A 809 8.23 -23.75 -43.69
C PRO A 809 7.44 -24.43 -44.82
N SER A 810 6.56 -23.66 -45.47
CA SER A 810 5.89 -24.07 -46.70
C SER A 810 6.91 -24.24 -47.82
N GLN A 811 7.02 -25.44 -48.37
CA GLN A 811 7.80 -25.68 -49.58
C GLN A 811 7.14 -24.97 -50.77
N GLN A 812 7.89 -24.15 -51.50
CA GLN A 812 7.54 -23.72 -52.85
C GLN A 812 8.62 -24.19 -53.83
N PRO A 813 8.24 -24.80 -54.98
CA PRO A 813 9.20 -25.08 -56.05
C PRO A 813 9.65 -23.80 -56.77
N SER A 814 10.87 -23.89 -57.32
CA SER A 814 11.40 -23.11 -58.45
C SER A 814 10.37 -22.82 -59.55
N GLN A 815 10.45 -21.74 -60.35
CA GLN A 815 11.61 -21.34 -61.18
C GLN A 815 11.55 -19.84 -61.60
N GLN A 816 12.70 -19.30 -62.02
CA GLN A 816 12.96 -18.37 -63.15
C GLN A 816 12.04 -17.13 -63.37
N GLN A 817 12.55 -15.94 -63.72
CA GLN A 817 13.91 -15.55 -64.19
C GLN A 817 14.52 -14.45 -63.30
#